data_AF-A0A1H7FF03-F1
#
_entry.id   AF-A0A1H7FF03-F1
#
_cell.length_a   1.000
_cell.length_b   1.000
_cell.length_c   1.000
_cell.angle_alpha   90.00
_cell.angle_beta   90.00
_cell.angle_gamma   90.00
#
_symmetry.space_group_name_H-M   'P 1'
#
loop_
_entity.id
_entity.type
_entity.pdbx_description
1 polymer ?
#
loop_
_entity_poly.entity_id
_entity_poly.type
_entity_poly.pdbx_seq_one_letter_code
_entity_poly.pdbx_strand_id
1 'polypeptide(L)'
;MHPLSWMRLAVGLLATVWLSCTDTLVEPLAQEQTQLDDRLTLTGRVCTAPANPSGFPVKVVLVIDQSGSMCVSDPPGSQEQTGFCEQVGGILLPPGVTEPARVRALKRLVNQFRQQPNVQISIVPFETNVKNVWPPVTTGNRFARPDASLDTYIRGLQSQLGKGTDYQGAVGYAYSLIASDINAVSANNPEVLPRTRYVVVFLTDGTPYPRCSANDTLSAYATPDAPDLTWADSSSAGDFCNLLDPDSPDSINEFQPGTDRNQNYQLFSYVRRLMELKDQYNVGDIRMHTVLLFNQQAVRLCGPICQDIYGTYPGTPPAEYPQAAKKVASWLLARFAEIGNGVYQEFNDTGEINNMGLGALDYSSFASRNVVKTLMVRSLSALPGEKGRELDTDGDGLGDLLDNTFTLQTNAYIPDSDGDCLDDGFESRRQDQGFRPGNDLDARGCDPNSPLTRGCACRDTDGDGLSQFAEAYLKTRDGIVDSDGDGVPDGIESRYGLDPLTANVSGLDTDGDGIPDGDELRADSDPTRRDRAFNERYGYQYGVKIAEKRDNGSTCYDFTVSNLQLVTPPNRSGVQQGYNLFKVWFAEAPESGVATDYGVWRTACAWAQYAPPGLRVPLGPSLTLEDGNFRRPQDLDEMSEYMQRCVGDRPGEAP
;
A
#
# COMPACT_ATOMS: atom_id res chain seq x y z
N MET A 1 -89.86 12.22 -26.46
CA MET A 1 -89.52 11.13 -25.52
C MET A 1 -88.01 11.05 -25.47
N HIS A 2 -87.40 11.28 -24.30
CA HIS A 2 -85.95 11.16 -24.12
C HIS A 2 -85.09 12.08 -25.03
N PRO A 3 -83.80 12.28 -24.69
CA PRO A 3 -83.08 13.52 -24.92
C PRO A 3 -82.64 13.67 -26.37
N LEU A 4 -82.68 14.90 -26.88
CA LEU A 4 -82.12 15.39 -28.14
C LEU A 4 -82.37 16.92 -28.07
N SER A 5 -81.46 17.84 -28.33
CA SER A 5 -80.18 17.73 -29.00
C SER A 5 -79.49 19.11 -29.02
N TRP A 6 -78.25 19.13 -29.51
CA TRP A 6 -77.61 20.21 -30.27
C TRP A 6 -76.88 21.33 -29.51
N MET A 7 -75.59 21.09 -29.34
CA MET A 7 -74.47 21.74 -30.04
C MET A 7 -74.59 23.24 -30.41
N ARG A 8 -73.53 23.97 -29.97
CA ARG A 8 -73.10 25.32 -30.37
C ARG A 8 -74.01 26.40 -29.76
N LEU A 9 -73.49 27.44 -29.13
CA LEU A 9 -72.63 28.46 -29.72
C LEU A 9 -72.20 29.50 -28.65
N ALA A 10 -71.20 30.29 -29.02
CA ALA A 10 -71.07 31.71 -28.68
C ALA A 10 -70.82 32.08 -27.21
N VAL A 11 -69.52 32.22 -26.95
CA VAL A 11 -68.91 33.40 -26.32
C VAL A 11 -69.78 34.65 -26.39
N GLY A 12 -69.94 35.33 -25.26
CA GLY A 12 -70.39 36.71 -25.27
C GLY A 12 -70.96 37.17 -23.94
N LEU A 13 -70.05 37.48 -23.02
CA LEU A 13 -70.11 38.56 -22.03
C LEU A 13 -71.43 39.35 -21.92
N LEU A 14 -71.88 39.67 -20.70
CA LEU A 14 -71.40 40.82 -19.91
C LEU A 14 -72.43 41.19 -18.82
N ALA A 15 -71.84 41.68 -17.72
CA ALA A 15 -72.35 42.74 -16.86
C ALA A 15 -73.23 42.37 -15.65
N THR A 16 -72.58 42.51 -14.48
CA THR A 16 -73.03 43.30 -13.31
C THR A 16 -74.16 42.69 -12.44
N VAL A 17 -74.14 42.67 -11.10
CA VAL A 17 -73.53 43.58 -10.12
C VAL A 17 -73.65 42.94 -8.71
N TRP A 18 -72.55 42.96 -7.94
CA TRP A 18 -72.45 43.22 -6.48
C TRP A 18 -72.45 42.09 -5.43
N LEU A 19 -71.26 42.01 -4.82
CA LEU A 19 -70.93 41.97 -3.38
C LEU A 19 -71.26 40.73 -2.54
N SER A 20 -70.20 40.00 -2.20
CA SER A 20 -69.79 39.83 -0.80
C SER A 20 -68.32 39.41 -0.72
N CYS A 21 -67.44 40.31 -0.27
CA CYS A 21 -66.11 40.01 0.26
C CYS A 21 -66.23 39.75 1.77
N THR A 22 -65.41 38.84 2.31
CA THR A 22 -64.66 39.06 3.56
C THR A 22 -63.40 38.19 3.58
N ASP A 23 -62.27 38.88 3.48
CA ASP A 23 -60.99 38.72 4.18
C ASP A 23 -60.47 37.32 4.54
N THR A 24 -59.44 36.89 3.80
CA THR A 24 -58.32 36.14 4.36
C THR A 24 -57.10 37.05 4.42
N LEU A 25 -56.67 37.35 5.65
CA LEU A 25 -55.39 37.95 5.99
C LEU A 25 -54.25 37.12 5.38
N VAL A 26 -53.73 37.58 4.25
CA VAL A 26 -52.42 37.16 3.77
C VAL A 26 -51.42 38.15 4.35
N GLU A 27 -50.74 37.75 5.43
CA GLU A 27 -49.48 38.38 5.80
C GLU A 27 -48.47 38.09 4.69
N PRO A 28 -47.93 39.10 3.99
CA PRO A 28 -46.74 38.88 3.19
C PRO A 28 -45.61 38.55 4.17
N LEU A 29 -45.04 37.34 4.04
CA LEU A 29 -43.75 37.01 4.64
C LEU A 29 -42.82 38.18 4.36
N ALA A 30 -42.41 38.87 5.42
CA ALA A 30 -41.39 39.90 5.33
C ALA A 30 -40.17 39.27 4.68
N GLN A 31 -39.96 39.64 3.43
CA GLN A 31 -38.79 39.25 2.66
C GLN A 31 -37.63 40.08 3.19
N GLU A 32 -37.11 39.70 4.35
CA GLU A 32 -35.90 40.25 4.92
C GLU A 32 -34.85 39.13 4.97
N GLN A 33 -34.29 38.84 3.81
CA GLN A 33 -32.92 38.36 3.72
C GLN A 33 -32.19 39.32 2.81
N THR A 34 -31.58 40.34 3.43
CA THR A 34 -30.29 40.83 2.94
C THR A 34 -29.49 39.61 2.50
N GLN A 35 -29.06 39.57 1.22
CA GLN A 35 -28.10 38.58 0.76
C GLN A 35 -26.80 38.82 1.53
N LEU A 36 -26.71 38.24 2.72
CA LEU A 36 -25.50 38.23 3.52
C LEU A 36 -24.52 37.29 2.80
N ASP A 37 -23.38 37.83 2.42
CA ASP A 37 -22.34 37.09 1.73
C ASP A 37 -21.58 36.21 2.74
N ASP A 38 -22.15 35.02 3.00
CA ASP A 38 -21.67 34.03 3.96
C ASP A 38 -20.78 32.96 3.31
N ARG A 39 -20.31 33.18 2.07
CA ARG A 39 -19.53 32.18 1.32
C ARG A 39 -18.07 32.59 1.18
N LEU A 40 -17.21 31.59 1.27
CA LEU A 40 -15.78 31.68 1.04
C LEU A 40 -15.37 30.67 -0.04
N THR A 41 -14.34 31.03 -0.79
CA THR A 41 -13.67 30.18 -1.77
C THR A 41 -12.18 30.15 -1.46
N LEU A 42 -11.62 28.99 -1.17
CA LEU A 42 -10.18 28.82 -1.07
C LEU A 42 -9.63 28.54 -2.46
N THR A 43 -8.63 29.31 -2.89
CA THR A 43 -7.90 29.03 -4.13
C THR A 43 -6.43 28.86 -3.79
N GLY A 44 -5.67 28.14 -4.62
CA GLY A 44 -4.25 28.03 -4.33
C GLY A 44 -3.49 27.17 -5.30
N ARG A 45 -2.20 27.05 -5.02
CA ARG A 45 -1.30 26.13 -5.71
C ARG A 45 -0.56 25.27 -4.70
N VAL A 46 -0.54 23.97 -4.94
CA VAL A 46 0.23 23.00 -4.17
C VAL A 46 1.02 22.11 -5.11
N CYS A 47 2.27 21.80 -4.77
CA CYS A 47 3.18 21.03 -5.58
C CYS A 47 3.57 19.76 -4.86
N THR A 48 3.55 18.63 -5.55
CA THR A 48 4.01 17.37 -4.95
C THR A 48 5.50 17.44 -4.64
N ALA A 49 5.98 16.60 -3.71
CA ALA A 49 7.42 16.44 -3.56
C ALA A 49 8.08 16.02 -4.89
N PRO A 50 9.34 16.40 -5.12
CA PRO A 50 10.11 15.88 -6.24
C PRO A 50 10.11 14.36 -6.23
N ALA A 51 9.99 13.74 -7.40
CA ALA A 51 10.13 12.29 -7.51
C ALA A 51 11.47 11.89 -6.89
N ASN A 52 11.48 10.93 -5.96
CA ASN A 52 12.70 10.45 -5.33
C ASN A 52 13.15 9.15 -5.99
N PRO A 53 13.94 9.19 -7.09
CA PRO A 53 14.41 7.98 -7.77
C PRO A 53 15.27 7.07 -6.87
N SER A 54 15.85 7.64 -5.82
CA SER A 54 16.72 6.95 -4.86
C SER A 54 16.01 6.61 -3.53
N GLY A 55 14.71 6.88 -3.42
CA GLY A 55 13.96 6.83 -2.16
C GLY A 55 13.18 5.54 -1.94
N PHE A 56 12.98 4.73 -2.98
CA PHE A 56 12.08 3.60 -2.93
C PHE A 56 12.86 2.28 -2.87
N PRO A 57 12.72 1.49 -1.79
CA PRO A 57 13.48 0.26 -1.62
C PRO A 57 13.19 -0.75 -2.73
N VAL A 58 14.24 -1.18 -3.42
CA VAL A 58 14.21 -2.33 -4.33
C VAL A 58 14.94 -3.47 -3.64
N LYS A 59 14.22 -4.55 -3.37
CA LYS A 59 14.72 -5.71 -2.63
C LYS A 59 14.85 -6.89 -3.57
N VAL A 60 16.09 -7.25 -3.91
CA VAL A 60 16.38 -8.31 -4.89
C VAL A 60 16.75 -9.61 -4.17
N VAL A 61 16.00 -10.68 -4.40
CA VAL A 61 16.32 -12.03 -3.93
C VAL A 61 16.94 -12.81 -5.08
N LEU A 62 18.22 -13.12 -4.96
CA LEU A 62 18.97 -13.91 -5.93
C LEU A 62 18.98 -15.36 -5.46
N VAL A 63 18.09 -16.18 -6.01
CA VAL A 63 18.01 -17.62 -5.73
C VAL A 63 18.94 -18.35 -6.70
N ILE A 64 20.02 -18.93 -6.19
CA ILE A 64 21.13 -19.42 -6.99
C ILE A 64 21.33 -20.91 -6.76
N ASP A 65 21.24 -21.67 -7.85
CA ASP A 65 21.51 -23.10 -7.85
C ASP A 65 23.01 -23.38 -7.61
N GLN A 66 23.27 -24.27 -6.66
CA GLN A 66 24.59 -24.81 -6.32
C GLN A 66 24.61 -26.33 -6.43
N SER A 67 23.71 -26.93 -7.20
CA SER A 67 23.74 -28.37 -7.50
C SER A 67 25.03 -28.77 -8.22
N GLY A 68 25.38 -30.06 -8.12
CA GLY A 68 26.57 -30.62 -8.74
C GLY A 68 26.57 -30.53 -10.26
N SER A 69 25.40 -30.50 -10.90
CA SER A 69 25.27 -30.28 -12.36
C SER A 69 25.87 -28.93 -12.80
N MET A 70 25.92 -27.95 -11.90
CA MET A 70 26.51 -26.63 -12.20
C MET A 70 27.98 -26.69 -12.57
N CYS A 71 28.75 -27.71 -12.18
CA CYS A 71 30.14 -27.86 -12.64
C CYS A 71 30.25 -28.38 -14.09
N VAL A 72 29.15 -28.89 -14.66
CA VAL A 72 29.03 -29.27 -16.08
C VAL A 72 28.51 -28.08 -16.88
N SER A 73 27.41 -27.49 -16.42
CA SER A 73 26.73 -26.40 -17.13
C SER A 73 27.52 -25.08 -17.08
N ASP A 74 28.25 -24.84 -15.98
CA ASP A 74 28.99 -23.62 -15.71
C ASP A 74 30.32 -23.88 -14.94
N PRO A 75 31.30 -24.55 -15.56
CA PRO A 75 32.61 -24.82 -14.96
C PRO A 75 33.44 -23.54 -14.79
N PRO A 76 34.39 -23.47 -13.82
CA PRO A 76 34.78 -24.48 -12.83
C PRO A 76 33.85 -24.60 -11.60
N GLY A 77 33.69 -25.81 -11.08
CA GLY A 77 33.00 -26.06 -9.81
C GLY A 77 33.69 -27.16 -9.00
N SER A 78 33.52 -27.11 -7.68
CA SER A 78 34.09 -28.07 -6.73
C SER A 78 33.01 -28.56 -5.75
N GLN A 79 33.13 -29.80 -5.32
CA GLN A 79 32.36 -30.44 -4.24
C GLN A 79 33.22 -30.66 -2.97
N GLU A 80 34.46 -30.14 -2.95
CA GLU A 80 35.45 -30.20 -1.85
C GLU A 80 35.94 -31.61 -1.44
N GLN A 81 35.42 -32.66 -2.06
CA GLN A 81 35.82 -34.05 -1.87
C GLN A 81 36.24 -34.67 -3.21
N THR A 82 36.62 -35.95 -3.26
CA THR A 82 36.82 -36.66 -4.54
C THR A 82 35.46 -36.96 -5.19
N GLY A 83 34.73 -35.91 -5.54
CA GLY A 83 33.38 -35.93 -6.08
C GLY A 83 33.35 -35.98 -7.61
N PHE A 84 32.14 -35.88 -8.16
CA PHE A 84 31.91 -35.93 -9.60
C PHE A 84 32.62 -34.76 -10.31
N CYS A 85 32.53 -33.55 -9.75
CA CYS A 85 33.13 -32.34 -10.34
C CYS A 85 34.66 -32.41 -10.43
N GLU A 86 35.33 -33.01 -9.44
CA GLU A 86 36.78 -33.21 -9.43
C GLU A 86 37.24 -34.24 -10.47
N GLN A 87 36.38 -35.22 -10.80
CA GLN A 87 36.66 -36.24 -11.81
C GLN A 87 36.50 -35.71 -13.24
N VAL A 88 35.57 -34.78 -13.47
CA VAL A 88 35.27 -34.25 -14.82
C VAL A 88 35.90 -32.88 -15.12
N GLY A 89 36.42 -32.18 -14.10
CA GLY A 89 36.94 -30.82 -14.23
C GLY A 89 37.99 -30.65 -15.32
N GLY A 90 38.91 -31.60 -15.49
CA GLY A 90 39.94 -31.54 -16.54
C GLY A 90 39.44 -31.69 -17.98
N ILE A 91 38.23 -32.20 -18.18
CA ILE A 91 37.63 -32.48 -19.49
C ILE A 91 36.72 -31.35 -19.95
N LEU A 92 36.02 -30.71 -19.01
CA LEU A 92 34.95 -29.74 -19.30
C LEU A 92 35.40 -28.28 -19.16
N LEU A 93 36.58 -28.01 -18.59
CA LEU A 93 37.11 -26.65 -18.43
C LEU A 93 37.62 -26.08 -19.77
N PRO A 94 37.01 -24.99 -20.29
CA PRO A 94 37.56 -24.31 -21.46
C PRO A 94 38.93 -23.70 -21.14
N PRO A 95 39.90 -23.72 -22.07
CA PRO A 95 41.23 -23.15 -21.83
C PRO A 95 41.16 -21.67 -21.42
N GLY A 96 41.75 -21.32 -20.27
CA GLY A 96 41.84 -19.94 -19.77
C GLY A 96 40.65 -19.45 -18.93
N VAL A 97 39.62 -20.28 -18.70
CA VAL A 97 38.52 -19.94 -17.78
C VAL A 97 38.87 -20.34 -16.35
N THR A 98 38.95 -19.37 -15.45
CA THR A 98 39.31 -19.57 -14.03
C THR A 98 38.17 -19.30 -13.04
N GLU A 99 37.05 -18.78 -13.52
CA GLU A 99 35.88 -18.41 -12.72
C GLU A 99 34.61 -18.72 -13.51
N PRO A 100 33.53 -19.26 -12.91
CA PRO A 100 32.30 -19.57 -13.62
C PRO A 100 31.61 -18.35 -14.20
N ALA A 101 30.87 -18.54 -15.28
CA ALA A 101 30.13 -17.48 -15.93
C ALA A 101 29.06 -16.88 -15.02
N ARG A 102 28.35 -17.68 -14.21
CA ARG A 102 27.37 -17.16 -13.24
C ARG A 102 28.03 -16.25 -12.20
N VAL A 103 29.22 -16.61 -11.73
CA VAL A 103 29.97 -15.86 -10.71
C VAL A 103 30.44 -14.53 -11.30
N ARG A 104 30.99 -14.55 -12.53
CA ARG A 104 31.37 -13.31 -13.24
C ARG A 104 30.18 -12.39 -13.47
N ALA A 105 29.05 -12.94 -13.91
CA ALA A 105 27.86 -12.16 -14.19
C ALA A 105 27.21 -11.61 -12.91
N LEU A 106 27.20 -12.39 -11.82
CA LEU A 106 26.71 -11.95 -10.52
C LEU A 106 27.56 -10.80 -9.96
N LYS A 107 28.89 -10.87 -10.06
CA LYS A 107 29.77 -9.74 -9.69
C LYS A 107 29.46 -8.48 -10.48
N ARG A 108 29.21 -8.59 -11.79
CA ARG A 108 28.83 -7.43 -12.62
C ARG A 108 27.51 -6.83 -12.16
N LEU A 109 26.50 -7.67 -11.92
CA LEU A 109 25.19 -7.24 -11.43
C LEU A 109 25.27 -6.56 -10.07
N VAL A 110 25.98 -7.17 -9.12
CA VAL A 110 26.19 -6.62 -7.78
C VAL A 110 26.97 -5.30 -7.84
N ASN A 111 27.95 -5.16 -8.73
CA ASN A 111 28.64 -3.90 -8.95
C ASN A 111 27.72 -2.79 -9.47
N GLN A 112 26.72 -3.12 -10.30
CA GLN A 112 25.69 -2.15 -10.73
C GLN A 112 24.80 -1.75 -9.55
N PHE A 113 24.35 -2.71 -8.74
CA PHE A 113 23.53 -2.45 -7.55
C PHE A 113 24.27 -1.63 -6.49
N ARG A 114 25.60 -1.77 -6.36
CA ARG A 114 26.42 -0.92 -5.47
C ARG A 114 26.32 0.57 -5.81
N GLN A 115 26.05 0.92 -7.07
CA GLN A 115 25.88 2.32 -7.49
C GLN A 115 24.46 2.84 -7.21
N GLN A 116 23.53 1.97 -6.83
CA GLN A 116 22.13 2.32 -6.58
C GLN A 116 21.84 2.30 -5.07
N PRO A 117 21.65 3.45 -4.42
CA PRO A 117 21.49 3.51 -2.97
C PRO A 117 20.21 2.83 -2.48
N ASN A 118 19.19 2.70 -3.32
CA ASN A 118 17.91 2.12 -2.95
C ASN A 118 17.83 0.60 -3.13
N VAL A 119 18.88 -0.04 -3.68
CA VAL A 119 18.89 -1.49 -3.88
C VAL A 119 19.50 -2.20 -2.67
N GLN A 120 18.73 -3.13 -2.12
CA GLN A 120 19.20 -4.11 -1.16
C GLN A 120 19.01 -5.50 -1.76
N ILE A 121 19.91 -6.41 -1.44
CA ILE A 121 19.86 -7.77 -1.99
C ILE A 121 19.93 -8.82 -0.89
N SER A 122 19.47 -10.01 -1.23
CA SER A 122 19.72 -11.24 -0.54
C SER A 122 20.15 -12.29 -1.55
N ILE A 123 21.17 -13.07 -1.23
CA ILE A 123 21.61 -14.21 -2.03
C ILE A 123 21.20 -15.47 -1.28
N VAL A 124 20.46 -16.33 -1.96
CA VAL A 124 19.88 -17.57 -1.45
C VAL A 124 20.43 -18.73 -2.27
N PRO A 125 21.61 -19.25 -1.91
CA PRO A 125 22.14 -20.44 -2.55
C PRO A 125 21.33 -21.66 -2.13
N PHE A 126 21.02 -22.54 -3.08
CA PHE A 126 20.30 -23.78 -2.80
C PHE A 126 20.90 -24.97 -3.54
N GLU A 127 20.84 -26.11 -2.89
CA GLU A 127 21.09 -27.43 -3.47
C GLU A 127 19.94 -28.35 -3.04
N THR A 128 20.20 -29.40 -2.27
CA THR A 128 19.19 -30.16 -1.52
C THR A 128 18.49 -29.31 -0.46
N ASN A 129 19.21 -28.34 0.11
CA ASN A 129 18.67 -27.35 1.04
C ASN A 129 19.23 -25.96 0.74
N VAL A 130 18.55 -24.94 1.26
CA VAL A 130 19.10 -23.58 1.30
C VAL A 130 20.19 -23.51 2.37
N LYS A 131 21.40 -23.08 1.98
CA LYS A 131 22.56 -23.00 2.87
C LYS A 131 23.39 -21.75 2.55
N ASN A 132 24.18 -21.30 3.54
CA ASN A 132 25.12 -20.18 3.39
C ASN A 132 24.47 -18.90 2.82
N VAL A 133 23.28 -18.52 3.28
CA VAL A 133 22.58 -17.32 2.77
C VAL A 133 23.31 -16.02 3.11
N TRP A 134 23.13 -15.02 2.26
CA TRP A 134 23.60 -13.65 2.52
C TRP A 134 22.43 -12.65 2.45
N PRO A 135 22.31 -11.69 3.37
CA PRO A 135 23.11 -11.53 4.58
C PRO A 135 23.00 -12.75 5.51
N PRO A 136 24.02 -13.05 6.33
CA PRO A 136 23.94 -14.19 7.24
C PRO A 136 22.78 -14.03 8.22
N VAL A 137 22.03 -15.12 8.45
CA VAL A 137 20.85 -15.13 9.35
C VAL A 137 21.19 -14.61 10.76
N THR A 138 22.43 -14.83 11.22
CA THR A 138 22.94 -14.36 12.52
C THR A 138 22.97 -12.84 12.65
N THR A 139 22.94 -12.10 11.54
CA THR A 139 22.87 -10.63 11.56
C THR A 139 21.48 -10.10 11.87
N GLY A 140 20.43 -10.94 11.78
CA GLY A 140 19.03 -10.53 11.85
C GLY A 140 18.54 -9.75 10.63
N ASN A 141 19.42 -9.38 9.70
CA ASN A 141 19.08 -8.64 8.50
C ASN A 141 18.62 -9.60 7.39
N ARG A 142 17.47 -9.32 6.78
CA ARG A 142 16.92 -10.08 5.65
C ARG A 142 17.51 -9.63 4.31
N PHE A 143 17.71 -8.33 4.16
CA PHE A 143 18.30 -7.69 3.00
C PHE A 143 19.41 -6.74 3.45
N ALA A 144 20.47 -6.62 2.65
CA ALA A 144 21.50 -5.61 2.88
C ALA A 144 21.97 -4.99 1.57
N ARG A 145 22.53 -3.78 1.66
CA ARG A 145 23.21 -3.18 0.52
C ARG A 145 24.45 -4.00 0.17
N PRO A 146 24.69 -4.29 -1.11
CA PRO A 146 25.91 -4.98 -1.51
C PRO A 146 27.12 -4.12 -1.16
N ASP A 147 28.11 -4.72 -0.50
CA ASP A 147 29.40 -4.10 -0.20
C ASP A 147 30.55 -4.90 -0.83
N ALA A 148 31.79 -4.44 -0.67
CA ALA A 148 32.96 -5.12 -1.24
C ALA A 148 33.21 -6.53 -0.64
N SER A 149 32.72 -6.82 0.57
CA SER A 149 32.89 -8.14 1.20
C SER A 149 32.16 -9.23 0.42
N LEU A 150 31.08 -8.85 -0.27
CA LEU A 150 30.26 -9.74 -1.07
C LEU A 150 31.02 -10.39 -2.25
N ASP A 151 32.09 -9.76 -2.77
CA ASP A 151 32.88 -10.31 -3.88
C ASP A 151 33.62 -11.60 -3.47
N THR A 152 33.99 -11.72 -2.20
CA THR A 152 34.60 -12.94 -1.66
C THR A 152 33.56 -14.03 -1.45
N TYR A 153 32.39 -13.66 -0.94
CA TYR A 153 31.26 -14.57 -0.79
C TYR A 153 30.79 -15.13 -2.14
N ILE A 154 30.63 -14.28 -3.17
CA ILE A 154 30.22 -14.70 -4.52
C ILE A 154 31.24 -15.68 -5.13
N ARG A 155 32.54 -15.44 -4.90
CA ARG A 155 33.61 -16.39 -5.27
C ARG A 155 33.62 -17.67 -4.45
N GLY A 156 32.86 -17.77 -3.36
CA GLY A 156 32.69 -19.02 -2.62
C GLY A 156 31.57 -19.89 -3.22
N LEU A 157 30.69 -19.34 -4.06
CA LEU A 157 29.50 -20.05 -4.52
C LEU A 157 29.79 -21.28 -5.39
N GLN A 158 31.00 -21.38 -5.95
CA GLN A 158 31.41 -22.55 -6.73
C GLN A 158 32.30 -23.54 -5.97
N SER A 159 32.59 -23.31 -4.68
CA SER A 159 33.46 -24.22 -3.91
C SER A 159 32.72 -25.39 -3.29
N GLN A 160 31.42 -25.25 -2.98
CA GLN A 160 30.61 -26.23 -2.25
C GLN A 160 29.35 -26.65 -3.03
N LEU A 161 29.52 -27.29 -4.19
CA LEU A 161 28.38 -27.77 -4.96
C LEU A 161 27.76 -29.02 -4.33
N GLY A 162 26.44 -29.00 -4.15
CA GLY A 162 25.65 -30.08 -3.54
C GLY A 162 25.24 -31.15 -4.54
N LYS A 163 24.32 -32.03 -4.13
CA LYS A 163 23.82 -33.14 -4.98
C LYS A 163 22.36 -33.00 -5.40
N GLY A 164 21.62 -32.09 -4.76
CA GLY A 164 20.21 -31.84 -5.03
C GLY A 164 19.95 -30.51 -5.73
N THR A 165 18.75 -30.39 -6.27
CA THR A 165 18.23 -29.21 -6.96
C THR A 165 16.82 -28.94 -6.45
N ASP A 166 16.71 -28.58 -5.18
CA ASP A 166 15.45 -28.51 -4.45
C ASP A 166 14.70 -27.19 -4.67
N TYR A 167 13.88 -27.15 -5.71
CA TYR A 167 13.16 -25.94 -6.09
C TYR A 167 12.13 -25.51 -5.04
N GLN A 168 11.36 -26.44 -4.47
CA GLN A 168 10.30 -26.06 -3.53
C GLN A 168 10.89 -25.52 -2.22
N GLY A 169 12.03 -26.04 -1.75
CA GLY A 169 12.73 -25.43 -0.60
C GLY A 169 13.26 -24.04 -0.94
N ALA A 170 13.83 -23.85 -2.13
CA ALA A 170 14.36 -22.56 -2.57
C ALA A 170 13.27 -21.48 -2.74
N VAL A 171 12.17 -21.79 -3.43
CA VAL A 171 11.03 -20.86 -3.60
C VAL A 171 10.30 -20.64 -2.27
N GLY A 172 10.14 -21.69 -1.45
CA GLY A 172 9.59 -21.57 -0.10
C GLY A 172 10.40 -20.65 0.80
N TYR A 173 11.73 -20.74 0.74
CA TYR A 173 12.62 -19.81 1.45
C TYR A 173 12.46 -18.38 0.93
N ALA A 174 12.45 -18.17 -0.39
CA ALA A 174 12.26 -16.83 -0.98
C ALA A 174 10.93 -16.19 -0.53
N TYR A 175 9.84 -16.97 -0.50
CA TYR A 175 8.57 -16.54 0.08
C TYR A 175 8.71 -16.13 1.55
N SER A 176 9.32 -16.99 2.39
CA SER A 176 9.48 -16.72 3.83
C SER A 176 10.33 -15.48 4.09
N LEU A 177 11.37 -15.25 3.29
CA LEU A 177 12.27 -14.10 3.39
C LEU A 177 11.51 -12.80 3.09
N ILE A 178 10.76 -12.78 1.99
CA ILE A 178 9.98 -11.61 1.57
C ILE A 178 8.83 -11.37 2.54
N ALA A 179 8.05 -12.39 2.90
CA ALA A 179 6.94 -12.25 3.85
C ALA A 179 7.42 -11.75 5.23
N SER A 180 8.55 -12.28 5.73
CA SER A 180 9.13 -11.84 7.00
C SER A 180 9.62 -10.39 6.94
N ASP A 181 10.17 -9.96 5.80
CA ASP A 181 10.61 -8.58 5.59
C ASP A 181 9.44 -7.62 5.47
N ILE A 182 8.39 -7.97 4.72
CA ILE A 182 7.12 -7.24 4.65
C ILE A 182 6.54 -7.05 6.04
N ASN A 183 6.44 -8.11 6.85
CA ASN A 183 5.92 -8.02 8.22
C ASN A 183 6.74 -7.06 9.08
N ALA A 184 8.07 -7.06 8.94
CA ALA A 184 8.92 -6.13 9.68
C ALA A 184 8.78 -4.69 9.19
N VAL A 185 8.64 -4.45 7.88
CA VAL A 185 8.40 -3.10 7.36
C VAL A 185 7.00 -2.64 7.76
N SER A 186 5.98 -3.47 7.67
CA SER A 186 4.61 -3.17 8.08
C SER A 186 4.52 -2.74 9.55
N ALA A 187 5.36 -3.31 10.41
CA ALA A 187 5.37 -3.00 11.84
C ALA A 187 6.16 -1.72 12.19
N ASN A 188 7.07 -1.26 11.32
CA ASN A 188 7.99 -0.17 11.65
C ASN A 188 7.86 1.07 10.74
N ASN A 189 7.59 0.87 9.44
CA ASN A 189 7.47 1.93 8.42
C ASN A 189 6.53 1.46 7.28
N PRO A 190 5.24 1.16 7.56
CA PRO A 190 4.28 0.66 6.57
C PRO A 190 4.07 1.58 5.37
N GLU A 191 4.28 2.89 5.50
CA GLU A 191 4.22 3.90 4.43
C GLU A 191 5.22 3.65 3.29
N VAL A 192 6.22 2.78 3.53
CA VAL A 192 7.22 2.38 2.54
C VAL A 192 6.77 1.15 1.73
N LEU A 193 5.79 0.36 2.20
CA LEU A 193 5.35 -0.87 1.51
C LEU A 193 4.77 -0.61 0.11
N PRO A 194 3.85 0.37 -0.09
CA PRO A 194 3.32 0.69 -1.43
C PRO A 194 4.41 1.10 -2.43
N ARG A 195 5.58 1.50 -1.91
CA ARG A 195 6.74 1.93 -2.66
C ARG A 195 7.82 0.86 -2.80
N THR A 196 7.74 -0.20 -1.99
CA THR A 196 8.74 -1.28 -1.98
C THR A 196 8.48 -2.22 -3.14
N ARG A 197 9.56 -2.64 -3.82
CA ARG A 197 9.48 -3.62 -4.89
C ARG A 197 10.36 -4.81 -4.58
N TYR A 198 9.80 -6.00 -4.67
CA TYR A 198 10.55 -7.25 -4.53
C TYR A 198 10.79 -7.87 -5.89
N VAL A 199 12.03 -8.27 -6.12
CA VAL A 199 12.44 -8.91 -7.38
C VAL A 199 13.14 -10.21 -7.04
N VAL A 200 12.55 -11.33 -7.42
CA VAL A 200 13.18 -12.64 -7.32
C VAL A 200 13.85 -12.96 -8.65
N VAL A 201 15.12 -13.36 -8.62
CA VAL A 201 15.85 -13.90 -9.77
C VAL A 201 16.21 -15.34 -9.44
N PHE A 202 15.55 -16.28 -10.11
CA PHE A 202 15.76 -17.71 -9.93
C PHE A 202 16.69 -18.25 -11.01
N LEU A 203 17.91 -18.63 -10.64
CA LEU A 203 18.95 -19.11 -11.56
C LEU A 203 19.28 -20.57 -11.28
N THR A 204 19.22 -21.40 -12.32
CA THR A 204 19.38 -22.86 -12.26
C THR A 204 19.83 -23.42 -13.61
N ASP A 205 20.36 -24.64 -13.62
CA ASP A 205 20.84 -25.33 -14.83
C ASP A 205 20.04 -26.57 -15.22
N GLY A 206 18.97 -26.90 -14.50
CA GLY A 206 18.32 -28.20 -14.65
C GLY A 206 16.85 -28.23 -14.25
N THR A 207 16.37 -29.43 -13.97
CA THR A 207 15.02 -29.69 -13.46
C THR A 207 15.06 -29.94 -11.95
N PRO A 208 13.94 -29.79 -11.22
CA PRO A 208 13.90 -30.11 -9.80
C PRO A 208 14.37 -31.54 -9.52
N TYR A 209 15.17 -31.70 -8.46
CA TYR A 209 15.61 -33.00 -7.96
C TYR A 209 15.78 -32.97 -6.44
N PRO A 210 15.26 -33.97 -5.70
CA PRO A 210 14.44 -35.09 -6.18
C PRO A 210 13.00 -34.65 -6.45
N ARG A 211 12.37 -35.29 -7.44
CA ARG A 211 10.90 -35.29 -7.60
C ARG A 211 10.37 -36.54 -6.92
N CYS A 212 9.44 -36.35 -5.98
CA CYS A 212 8.80 -37.44 -5.25
C CYS A 212 7.29 -37.37 -5.46
N SER A 213 6.66 -38.52 -5.71
CA SER A 213 5.22 -38.67 -5.78
C SER A 213 4.71 -39.45 -4.57
N ALA A 214 3.62 -38.99 -3.97
CA ALA A 214 2.94 -39.74 -2.92
C ALA A 214 2.24 -41.01 -3.47
N ASN A 215 2.02 -41.09 -4.79
CA ASN A 215 1.34 -42.21 -5.43
C ASN A 215 2.17 -42.78 -6.58
N ASP A 216 2.76 -43.94 -6.33
CA ASP A 216 3.60 -44.70 -7.29
C ASP A 216 2.79 -45.56 -8.28
N THR A 217 1.46 -45.45 -8.27
CA THR A 217 0.56 -46.28 -9.07
C THR A 217 -0.28 -45.49 -10.07
N LEU A 218 0.10 -44.25 -10.39
CA LEU A 218 -0.64 -43.43 -11.35
C LEU A 218 -0.65 -44.09 -12.74
N SER A 219 -1.81 -44.05 -13.40
CA SER A 219 -1.99 -44.62 -14.74
C SER A 219 -1.20 -43.88 -15.83
N ALA A 220 -0.82 -42.62 -15.56
CA ALA A 220 0.02 -41.80 -16.42
C ALA A 220 0.83 -40.82 -15.57
N TYR A 221 2.13 -40.74 -15.82
CA TYR A 221 3.03 -39.75 -15.27
C TYR A 221 3.38 -38.69 -16.30
N ALA A 222 3.92 -37.57 -15.83
CA ALA A 222 4.47 -36.52 -16.67
C ALA A 222 5.59 -37.02 -17.59
N THR A 223 5.65 -36.41 -18.76
CA THR A 223 6.68 -36.64 -19.77
C THR A 223 7.19 -35.28 -20.27
N PRO A 224 8.31 -35.22 -21.01
CA PRO A 224 8.77 -33.97 -21.62
C PRO A 224 7.76 -33.31 -22.57
N ASP A 225 6.77 -34.06 -23.08
CA ASP A 225 5.70 -33.56 -23.94
C ASP A 225 4.42 -33.18 -23.17
N ALA A 226 4.26 -33.68 -21.95
CA ALA A 226 3.17 -33.37 -21.04
C ALA A 226 3.72 -33.13 -19.62
N PRO A 227 4.48 -32.03 -19.41
CA PRO A 227 5.16 -31.78 -18.14
C PRO A 227 4.20 -31.37 -17.01
N ASP A 228 2.95 -31.03 -17.34
CA ASP A 228 1.94 -30.50 -16.43
C ASP A 228 1.40 -31.54 -15.42
N LEU A 229 1.57 -32.83 -15.72
CA LEU A 229 1.11 -33.94 -14.88
C LEU A 229 2.03 -34.13 -13.65
N THR A 230 1.65 -35.04 -12.75
CA THR A 230 2.51 -35.48 -11.65
C THR A 230 3.70 -36.26 -12.19
N TRP A 231 4.90 -35.93 -11.73
CA TRP A 231 6.12 -36.65 -12.06
C TRP A 231 6.28 -37.88 -11.17
N ALA A 232 6.72 -38.98 -11.75
CA ALA A 232 7.12 -40.16 -11.00
C ALA A 232 8.35 -39.85 -10.13
N ASP A 233 8.59 -40.72 -9.15
CA ASP A 233 9.81 -40.71 -8.35
C ASP A 233 11.05 -40.68 -9.24
N SER A 234 11.99 -39.81 -8.89
CA SER A 234 13.26 -39.72 -9.61
C SER A 234 14.02 -41.04 -9.44
N SER A 235 14.57 -41.58 -10.53
CA SER A 235 15.15 -42.93 -10.57
C SER A 235 16.29 -43.20 -9.57
N SER A 236 17.00 -42.16 -9.15
CA SER A 236 18.08 -42.20 -8.15
C SER A 236 17.65 -41.75 -6.75
N ALA A 237 16.36 -41.42 -6.57
CA ALA A 237 15.76 -40.95 -5.32
C ALA A 237 14.89 -42.01 -4.63
N GLY A 238 14.88 -43.27 -5.10
CA GLY A 238 13.95 -44.31 -4.64
C GLY A 238 13.94 -44.55 -3.13
N ASP A 239 15.11 -44.59 -2.49
CA ASP A 239 15.19 -44.67 -1.02
C ASP A 239 14.84 -43.33 -0.37
N PHE A 240 15.16 -42.20 -1.03
CA PHE A 240 14.94 -40.85 -0.53
C PHE A 240 13.46 -40.45 -0.42
N CYS A 241 12.65 -40.76 -1.45
CA CYS A 241 11.23 -40.38 -1.47
C CYS A 241 10.38 -41.19 -0.49
N ASN A 242 10.80 -42.42 -0.16
CA ASN A 242 9.98 -43.39 0.58
C ASN A 242 10.54 -43.76 1.96
N LEU A 243 11.84 -43.59 2.21
CA LEU A 243 12.51 -43.92 3.47
C LEU A 243 13.27 -42.71 4.02
N LEU A 244 13.10 -42.45 5.32
CA LEU A 244 13.87 -41.44 6.05
C LEU A 244 15.19 -42.07 6.51
N ASP A 245 16.31 -41.64 5.95
CA ASP A 245 17.61 -41.76 6.61
C ASP A 245 17.91 -40.42 7.33
N PRO A 246 17.64 -40.31 8.65
CA PRO A 246 17.84 -39.07 9.40
C PRO A 246 19.32 -38.67 9.52
N ASP A 247 20.25 -39.59 9.27
CA ASP A 247 21.69 -39.35 9.30
C ASP A 247 22.27 -39.08 7.90
N SER A 248 21.42 -39.08 6.86
CA SER A 248 21.86 -38.76 5.50
C SER A 248 22.30 -37.29 5.41
N PRO A 249 23.52 -37.00 4.93
CA PRO A 249 23.98 -35.63 4.69
C PRO A 249 23.18 -34.93 3.59
N ASP A 250 22.40 -35.69 2.82
CA ASP A 250 21.56 -35.25 1.70
C ASP A 250 20.06 -35.22 2.10
N SER A 251 19.72 -35.19 3.40
CA SER A 251 18.33 -35.05 3.87
C SER A 251 17.74 -33.68 3.51
N ILE A 252 16.47 -33.63 3.09
CA ILE A 252 15.75 -32.37 2.82
C ILE A 252 15.03 -31.92 4.09
N ASN A 253 15.28 -30.68 4.50
CA ASN A 253 14.61 -30.05 5.63
C ASN A 253 13.09 -30.03 5.41
N GLU A 254 12.34 -30.39 6.45
CA GLU A 254 10.87 -30.36 6.46
C GLU A 254 10.18 -31.31 5.46
N PHE A 255 10.93 -32.20 4.77
CA PHE A 255 10.34 -33.21 3.90
C PHE A 255 9.81 -34.40 4.69
N GLN A 256 8.56 -34.76 4.45
CA GLN A 256 7.96 -35.99 4.98
C GLN A 256 8.01 -37.08 3.90
N PRO A 257 8.69 -38.22 4.13
CA PRO A 257 8.69 -39.32 3.15
C PRO A 257 7.28 -39.84 2.85
N GLY A 258 7.11 -40.33 1.62
CA GLY A 258 5.83 -40.78 1.08
C GLY A 258 4.88 -39.63 0.72
N THR A 259 5.37 -38.38 0.70
CA THR A 259 4.59 -37.21 0.26
C THR A 259 5.15 -36.61 -1.03
N ASP A 260 4.31 -35.87 -1.74
CA ASP A 260 4.71 -35.18 -2.96
C ASP A 260 5.77 -34.10 -2.65
N ARG A 261 6.83 -34.05 -3.48
CA ARG A 261 7.89 -33.05 -3.37
C ARG A 261 8.38 -32.62 -4.73
N ASN A 262 8.61 -31.31 -4.88
CA ASN A 262 9.07 -30.71 -6.15
C ASN A 262 8.12 -31.01 -7.33
N GLN A 263 6.84 -31.23 -7.05
CA GLN A 263 5.83 -31.38 -8.08
C GLN A 263 5.42 -30.01 -8.63
N ASN A 264 5.12 -29.94 -9.92
CA ASN A 264 4.84 -28.68 -10.61
C ASN A 264 3.67 -27.90 -9.98
N TYR A 265 2.61 -28.57 -9.55
CA TYR A 265 1.48 -27.90 -8.89
C TYR A 265 1.86 -27.28 -7.53
N GLN A 266 2.76 -27.92 -6.76
CA GLN A 266 3.27 -27.36 -5.50
C GLN A 266 4.10 -26.12 -5.79
N LEU A 267 5.04 -26.23 -6.73
CA LEU A 267 5.91 -25.14 -7.15
C LEU A 267 5.11 -23.91 -7.62
N PHE A 268 4.13 -24.10 -8.50
CA PHE A 268 3.26 -23.02 -8.96
C PHE A 268 2.41 -22.42 -7.83
N SER A 269 2.05 -23.22 -6.82
CA SER A 269 1.35 -22.69 -5.64
C SER A 269 2.23 -21.76 -4.82
N TYR A 270 3.52 -22.04 -4.67
CA TYR A 270 4.45 -21.15 -3.97
C TYR A 270 4.66 -19.84 -4.73
N VAL A 271 4.82 -19.89 -6.05
CA VAL A 271 4.93 -18.67 -6.87
C VAL A 271 3.66 -17.82 -6.78
N ARG A 272 2.47 -18.44 -6.80
CA ARG A 272 1.20 -17.72 -6.60
C ARG A 272 1.11 -17.05 -5.23
N ARG A 273 1.44 -17.79 -4.15
CA ARG A 273 1.49 -17.22 -2.79
C ARG A 273 2.46 -16.07 -2.66
N LEU A 274 3.60 -16.13 -3.35
CA LEU A 274 4.55 -15.02 -3.41
C LEU A 274 3.91 -13.77 -4.04
N MET A 275 3.13 -13.94 -5.10
CA MET A 275 2.44 -12.83 -5.76
C MET A 275 1.26 -12.30 -4.94
N GLU A 276 0.54 -13.17 -4.21
CA GLU A 276 -0.56 -12.80 -3.30
C GLU A 276 -0.11 -11.84 -2.18
N LEU A 277 1.17 -11.88 -1.76
CA LEU A 277 1.72 -10.93 -0.79
C LEU A 277 1.60 -9.48 -1.25
N LYS A 278 1.57 -9.24 -2.57
CA LYS A 278 1.44 -7.90 -3.14
C LYS A 278 0.15 -7.24 -2.69
N ASP A 279 -0.96 -7.91 -2.92
CA ASP A 279 -2.30 -7.38 -2.65
C ASP A 279 -2.59 -7.42 -1.14
N GLN A 280 -2.13 -8.48 -0.45
CA GLN A 280 -2.37 -8.65 0.99
C GLN A 280 -1.71 -7.56 1.85
N TYR A 281 -0.51 -7.09 1.47
CA TYR A 281 0.28 -6.14 2.26
C TYR A 281 0.50 -4.81 1.56
N ASN A 282 -0.27 -4.58 0.48
CA ASN A 282 -0.22 -3.36 -0.30
C ASN A 282 1.20 -2.99 -0.76
N VAL A 283 1.92 -3.98 -1.31
CA VAL A 283 3.30 -3.80 -1.77
C VAL A 283 3.30 -3.26 -3.20
N GLY A 284 4.21 -2.35 -3.51
CA GLY A 284 4.27 -1.69 -4.83
C GLY A 284 4.38 -2.66 -6.01
N ASP A 285 5.30 -3.63 -5.95
CA ASP A 285 5.38 -4.69 -6.95
C ASP A 285 6.16 -5.91 -6.44
N ILE A 286 5.82 -7.09 -6.98
CA ILE A 286 6.58 -8.33 -6.80
C ILE A 286 6.78 -8.94 -8.18
N ARG A 287 8.01 -9.33 -8.53
CA ARG A 287 8.32 -9.99 -9.80
C ARG A 287 9.22 -11.20 -9.60
N MET A 288 9.01 -12.24 -10.41
CA MET A 288 9.88 -13.41 -10.47
C MET A 288 10.48 -13.57 -11.86
N HIS A 289 11.77 -13.25 -11.99
CA HIS A 289 12.57 -13.57 -13.17
C HIS A 289 13.20 -14.95 -13.01
N THR A 290 13.40 -15.64 -14.12
CA THR A 290 14.01 -16.97 -14.14
C THR A 290 15.08 -17.04 -15.21
N VAL A 291 16.19 -17.68 -14.88
CA VAL A 291 17.36 -17.83 -15.76
C VAL A 291 17.74 -19.31 -15.82
N LEU A 292 17.71 -19.87 -17.02
CA LEU A 292 18.21 -21.21 -17.31
C LEU A 292 19.63 -21.15 -17.87
N LEU A 293 20.57 -21.79 -17.19
CA LEU A 293 21.96 -21.95 -17.64
C LEU A 293 22.17 -23.39 -18.14
N PHE A 294 21.94 -23.67 -19.42
CA PHE A 294 22.05 -25.04 -19.93
C PHE A 294 23.05 -25.16 -21.07
N ASN A 295 24.30 -25.54 -20.75
CA ASN A 295 25.34 -25.74 -21.75
C ASN A 295 25.25 -27.13 -22.42
N GLN A 296 24.46 -27.22 -23.49
CA GLN A 296 24.26 -28.48 -24.21
C GLN A 296 25.58 -29.11 -24.73
N GLN A 297 26.58 -28.29 -25.08
CA GLN A 297 27.84 -28.79 -25.59
C GLN A 297 28.66 -29.45 -24.48
N ALA A 298 28.75 -28.83 -23.30
CA ALA A 298 29.42 -29.40 -22.14
C ALA A 298 28.76 -30.72 -21.70
N VAL A 299 27.42 -30.77 -21.69
CA VAL A 299 26.68 -31.99 -21.37
C VAL A 299 26.95 -33.11 -22.37
N ARG A 300 27.03 -32.80 -23.67
CA ARG A 300 27.40 -33.79 -24.71
C ARG A 300 28.84 -34.28 -24.55
N LEU A 301 29.78 -33.40 -24.23
CA LEU A 301 31.20 -33.74 -24.05
C LEU A 301 31.45 -34.62 -22.83
N CYS A 302 30.64 -34.46 -21.78
CA CYS A 302 30.70 -35.30 -20.59
C CYS A 302 30.27 -36.76 -20.85
N GLY A 303 29.50 -37.01 -21.92
CA GLY A 303 29.12 -38.36 -22.34
C GLY A 303 28.14 -39.05 -21.37
N PRO A 304 28.12 -40.40 -21.33
CA PRO A 304 27.16 -41.17 -20.53
C PRO A 304 27.17 -40.84 -19.03
N ILE A 305 28.31 -40.37 -18.50
CA ILE A 305 28.46 -40.03 -17.08
C ILE A 305 27.53 -38.88 -16.67
N CYS A 306 27.26 -37.92 -17.57
CA CYS A 306 26.35 -36.81 -17.31
C CYS A 306 24.88 -37.09 -17.66
N GLN A 307 24.56 -38.17 -18.37
CA GLN A 307 23.16 -38.45 -18.77
C GLN A 307 22.28 -38.73 -17.55
N ASP A 308 22.84 -39.35 -16.51
CA ASP A 308 22.12 -39.68 -15.28
C ASP A 308 21.93 -38.47 -14.35
N ILE A 309 22.80 -37.46 -14.43
CA ILE A 309 22.73 -36.24 -13.60
C ILE A 309 21.52 -35.37 -13.95
N TYR A 310 21.09 -35.36 -15.21
CA TYR A 310 19.91 -34.60 -15.67
C TYR A 310 18.59 -35.36 -15.51
N GLY A 311 18.64 -36.54 -14.87
CA GLY A 311 17.49 -37.38 -14.57
C GLY A 311 16.99 -38.23 -15.73
N THR A 312 16.18 -39.24 -15.41
CA THR A 312 15.54 -40.14 -16.38
C THR A 312 14.15 -39.65 -16.74
N TYR A 313 13.76 -39.81 -18.01
CA TYR A 313 12.44 -39.39 -18.50
C TYR A 313 11.71 -40.59 -19.11
N PRO A 314 10.49 -40.93 -18.63
CA PRO A 314 9.71 -42.03 -19.18
C PRO A 314 9.50 -41.88 -20.68
N GLY A 315 9.80 -42.93 -21.45
CA GLY A 315 9.65 -42.94 -22.91
C GLY A 315 10.76 -42.22 -23.69
N THR A 316 11.80 -41.71 -23.02
CA THR A 316 12.94 -41.05 -23.67
C THR A 316 14.18 -41.95 -23.67
N PRO A 317 14.91 -42.11 -24.79
CA PRO A 317 16.18 -42.81 -24.80
C PRO A 317 17.25 -42.09 -23.95
N PRO A 318 18.19 -42.79 -23.27
CA PRO A 318 19.21 -42.14 -22.44
C PRO A 318 20.07 -41.08 -23.16
N ALA A 319 20.33 -41.27 -24.45
CA ALA A 319 21.04 -40.30 -25.28
C ALA A 319 20.31 -38.94 -25.40
N GLU A 320 19.02 -38.90 -25.14
CA GLU A 320 18.15 -37.73 -25.26
C GLU A 320 17.78 -37.11 -23.90
N TYR A 321 18.18 -37.71 -22.77
CA TYR A 321 17.88 -37.17 -21.43
C TYR A 321 18.29 -35.70 -21.26
N PRO A 322 19.47 -35.23 -21.72
CA PRO A 322 19.80 -33.80 -21.65
C PRO A 322 18.82 -32.90 -22.40
N GLN A 323 18.32 -33.34 -23.56
CA GLN A 323 17.38 -32.56 -24.36
C GLN A 323 15.99 -32.52 -23.70
N ALA A 324 15.57 -33.66 -23.13
CA ALA A 324 14.34 -33.76 -22.35
C ALA A 324 14.41 -32.90 -21.08
N ALA A 325 15.51 -32.96 -20.33
CA ALA A 325 15.73 -32.14 -19.14
C ALA A 325 15.67 -30.65 -19.45
N LYS A 326 16.38 -30.22 -20.50
CA LYS A 326 16.30 -28.83 -20.96
C LYS A 326 14.87 -28.44 -21.31
N LYS A 327 14.16 -29.26 -22.10
CA LYS A 327 12.77 -28.98 -22.51
C LYS A 327 11.86 -28.78 -21.29
N VAL A 328 11.98 -29.66 -20.30
CA VAL A 328 11.19 -29.58 -19.05
C VAL A 328 11.58 -28.36 -18.22
N ALA A 329 12.87 -28.09 -18.06
CA ALA A 329 13.38 -26.94 -17.32
C ALA A 329 12.95 -25.61 -17.96
N SER A 330 13.12 -25.47 -19.28
CA SER A 330 12.67 -24.30 -20.04
C SER A 330 11.18 -24.05 -19.87
N TRP A 331 10.35 -25.11 -19.98
CA TRP A 331 8.90 -24.99 -19.78
C TRP A 331 8.55 -24.56 -18.35
N LEU A 332 9.16 -25.19 -17.34
CA LEU A 332 8.88 -24.91 -15.93
C LEU A 332 9.25 -23.46 -15.55
N LEU A 333 10.43 -23.01 -15.95
CA LEU A 333 10.93 -21.68 -15.64
C LEU A 333 10.18 -20.60 -16.43
N ALA A 334 9.82 -20.85 -17.69
CA ALA A 334 8.94 -19.95 -18.43
C ALA A 334 7.59 -19.77 -17.71
N ARG A 335 7.03 -20.85 -17.15
CA ARG A 335 5.79 -20.78 -16.38
C ARG A 335 5.95 -20.05 -15.05
N PHE A 336 7.08 -20.20 -14.36
CA PHE A 336 7.41 -19.41 -13.16
C PHE A 336 7.44 -17.92 -13.47
N ALA A 337 8.15 -17.52 -14.54
CA ALA A 337 8.22 -16.13 -14.95
C ALA A 337 6.84 -15.58 -15.36
N GLU A 338 6.02 -16.38 -16.05
CA GLU A 338 4.67 -15.97 -16.43
C GLU A 338 3.78 -15.73 -15.20
N ILE A 339 3.73 -16.67 -14.25
CA ILE A 339 2.94 -16.53 -13.01
C ILE A 339 3.47 -15.35 -12.17
N GLY A 340 4.79 -15.20 -12.12
CA GLY A 340 5.46 -14.15 -11.34
C GLY A 340 5.63 -12.82 -12.06
N ASN A 341 4.92 -12.58 -13.17
CA ASN A 341 4.98 -11.34 -13.97
C ASN A 341 6.42 -10.85 -14.26
N GLY A 342 7.31 -11.79 -14.57
CA GLY A 342 8.72 -11.55 -14.82
C GLY A 342 9.15 -11.94 -16.23
N VAL A 343 10.44 -12.24 -16.37
CA VAL A 343 11.07 -12.52 -17.66
C VAL A 343 11.85 -13.81 -17.55
N TYR A 344 11.64 -14.70 -18.51
CA TYR A 344 12.43 -15.92 -18.69
C TYR A 344 13.61 -15.65 -19.63
N GLN A 345 14.80 -16.09 -19.22
CA GLN A 345 16.02 -16.01 -20.03
C GLN A 345 16.71 -17.37 -20.07
N GLU A 346 17.27 -17.70 -21.21
CA GLU A 346 17.98 -18.95 -21.44
C GLU A 346 19.34 -18.67 -22.05
N PHE A 347 20.39 -19.29 -21.50
CA PHE A 347 21.76 -19.20 -22.01
C PHE A 347 22.22 -20.59 -22.41
N ASN A 348 22.66 -20.72 -23.67
CA ASN A 348 23.07 -21.99 -24.25
C ASN A 348 24.60 -22.20 -24.21
N ASP A 349 25.36 -21.12 -24.01
CA ASP A 349 26.82 -21.15 -23.84
C ASP A 349 27.28 -20.18 -22.74
N THR A 350 28.34 -20.57 -22.03
CA THR A 350 29.07 -19.80 -21.02
C THR A 350 29.63 -18.46 -21.53
N GLY A 351 29.85 -18.33 -22.85
CA GLY A 351 30.24 -17.08 -23.50
C GLY A 351 29.10 -16.05 -23.60
N GLU A 352 27.85 -16.50 -23.63
CA GLU A 352 26.65 -15.65 -23.77
C GLU A 352 26.26 -14.98 -22.44
N ILE A 353 26.64 -15.61 -21.31
CA ILE A 353 26.34 -15.15 -19.94
C ILE A 353 27.08 -13.85 -19.57
N ASN A 354 28.01 -13.38 -20.41
CA ASN A 354 28.79 -12.17 -20.17
C ASN A 354 27.93 -10.95 -19.81
N ASN A 355 26.76 -10.84 -20.43
CA ASN A 355 25.73 -9.94 -19.93
C ASN A 355 24.57 -10.84 -19.55
N MET A 356 24.36 -11.11 -18.25
CA MET A 356 23.03 -11.41 -17.76
C MET A 356 22.19 -10.19 -18.10
N GLY A 357 21.71 -10.17 -19.34
CA GLY A 357 20.97 -9.10 -19.97
C GLY A 357 19.58 -9.13 -19.41
N LEU A 358 19.45 -9.03 -18.09
CA LEU A 358 18.23 -8.68 -17.40
C LEU A 358 17.96 -7.21 -17.74
N GLY A 359 17.79 -6.87 -19.03
CA GLY A 359 17.49 -5.55 -19.56
C GLY A 359 16.16 -4.97 -19.05
N ALA A 360 15.55 -5.63 -18.06
CA ALA A 360 14.41 -5.22 -17.25
C ALA A 360 14.81 -4.71 -15.85
N LEU A 361 16.10 -4.68 -15.50
CA LEU A 361 16.63 -4.14 -14.24
C LEU A 361 17.22 -2.74 -14.41
N ASP A 362 16.81 -2.01 -15.47
CA ASP A 362 17.00 -0.55 -15.48
C ASP A 362 16.00 0.08 -14.49
N TYR A 363 16.39 0.05 -13.22
CA TYR A 363 15.57 0.54 -12.14
C TYR A 363 15.47 2.07 -12.09
N SER A 364 16.18 2.79 -12.97
CA SER A 364 16.09 4.24 -13.08
C SER A 364 14.72 4.70 -13.59
N SER A 365 14.00 3.84 -14.32
CA SER A 365 12.65 4.10 -14.85
C SER A 365 11.51 3.89 -13.84
N PHE A 366 11.81 3.44 -12.61
CA PHE A 366 10.79 3.15 -11.58
C PHE A 366 10.51 4.30 -10.62
N ALA A 367 11.16 5.44 -10.82
CA ALA A 367 10.79 6.69 -10.18
C ALA A 367 9.43 7.13 -10.71
N SER A 368 8.35 6.71 -10.04
CA SER A 368 7.03 7.26 -10.32
C SER A 368 6.96 8.68 -9.74
N ARG A 369 6.38 9.60 -10.50
CA ARG A 369 6.11 10.95 -9.99
C ARG A 369 5.01 10.86 -8.93
N ASN A 370 5.08 11.72 -7.93
CA ASN A 370 3.97 11.86 -7.01
C ASN A 370 2.80 12.58 -7.72
N VAL A 371 1.59 12.14 -7.45
CA VAL A 371 0.32 12.72 -7.88
C VAL A 371 -0.53 13.03 -6.64
N VAL A 372 -1.54 13.89 -6.80
CA VAL A 372 -2.51 14.13 -5.72
C VAL A 372 -3.30 12.86 -5.52
N LYS A 373 -3.27 12.34 -4.30
CA LYS A 373 -4.17 11.28 -3.82
C LYS A 373 -5.47 11.92 -3.34
N THR A 374 -5.35 12.87 -2.42
CA THR A 374 -6.48 13.55 -1.78
C THR A 374 -6.24 15.05 -1.66
N LEU A 375 -7.28 15.84 -1.91
CA LEU A 375 -7.39 17.23 -1.47
C LEU A 375 -8.76 17.41 -0.82
N MET A 376 -8.80 17.74 0.46
CA MET A 376 -10.04 17.89 1.24
C MET A 376 -9.96 19.14 2.12
N VAL A 377 -11.10 19.77 2.37
CA VAL A 377 -11.23 20.91 3.27
C VAL A 377 -12.27 20.59 4.31
N ARG A 378 -11.96 20.89 5.57
CA ARG A 378 -12.86 20.73 6.70
C ARG A 378 -13.02 22.05 7.44
N SER A 379 -14.23 22.31 7.93
CA SER A 379 -14.47 23.35 8.93
C SER A 379 -14.14 22.83 10.33
N LEU A 380 -13.36 23.60 11.09
CA LEU A 380 -13.08 23.38 12.51
C LEU A 380 -13.92 24.33 13.39
N SER A 381 -15.01 24.86 12.85
CA SER A 381 -15.91 25.78 13.57
C SER A 381 -17.39 25.50 13.29
N ALA A 382 -17.67 24.46 12.50
CA ALA A 382 -19.01 24.10 12.07
C ALA A 382 -19.09 22.62 11.68
N LEU A 383 -20.31 22.09 11.74
CA LEU A 383 -20.68 20.73 11.35
C LEU A 383 -21.87 20.74 10.36
N PRO A 384 -22.05 19.70 9.55
CA PRO A 384 -23.28 19.52 8.79
C PRO A 384 -24.46 19.23 9.73
N GLY A 385 -25.52 20.03 9.64
CA GLY A 385 -26.76 19.87 10.41
C GLY A 385 -27.98 19.56 9.54
N GLU A 386 -29.18 19.47 10.12
CA GLU A 386 -30.43 19.09 9.40
C GLU A 386 -30.84 20.08 8.30
N LYS A 387 -30.66 21.38 8.54
CA LYS A 387 -31.18 22.44 7.66
C LYS A 387 -30.09 23.38 7.12
N GLY A 388 -28.84 23.14 7.50
CA GLY A 388 -27.71 24.01 7.26
C GLY A 388 -26.57 23.64 8.20
N ARG A 389 -25.47 24.39 8.16
CA ARG A 389 -24.35 24.16 9.06
C ARG A 389 -24.69 24.60 10.48
N GLU A 390 -24.31 23.77 11.45
CA GLU A 390 -24.44 24.01 12.88
C GLU A 390 -23.09 24.47 13.45
N LEU A 391 -23.14 25.20 14.58
CA LEU A 391 -21.94 25.65 15.27
C LEU A 391 -21.30 24.48 16.02
N ASP A 392 -19.99 24.40 15.90
CA ASP A 392 -19.11 23.50 16.66
C ASP A 392 -17.89 24.33 16.98
N THR A 393 -17.95 25.04 18.11
CA THR A 393 -17.08 26.17 18.38
C THR A 393 -15.65 25.72 18.63
N ASP A 394 -15.42 24.62 19.34
CA ASP A 394 -14.10 24.04 19.61
C ASP A 394 -13.64 22.99 18.58
N GLY A 395 -14.54 22.47 17.76
CA GLY A 395 -14.21 21.73 16.54
C GLY A 395 -14.03 20.22 16.74
N ASP A 396 -14.46 19.70 17.89
CA ASP A 396 -14.30 18.33 18.35
C ASP A 396 -15.30 17.35 17.70
N GLY A 397 -16.32 17.88 17.02
CA GLY A 397 -17.38 17.11 16.38
C GLY A 397 -18.67 16.98 17.18
N LEU A 398 -18.80 17.68 18.30
CA LEU A 398 -20.02 17.83 19.08
C LEU A 398 -20.56 19.26 18.90
N GLY A 399 -21.71 19.40 18.23
CA GLY A 399 -22.28 20.74 18.00
C GLY A 399 -22.68 21.45 19.31
N ASP A 400 -22.52 22.78 19.35
CA ASP A 400 -22.76 23.66 20.52
C ASP A 400 -24.13 23.47 21.19
N LEU A 401 -25.14 22.99 20.46
CA LEU A 401 -26.47 22.72 21.00
C LEU A 401 -26.50 21.48 21.90
N LEU A 402 -25.73 20.45 21.52
CA LEU A 402 -25.58 19.22 22.29
C LEU A 402 -24.50 19.36 23.35
N ASP A 403 -23.49 20.17 23.05
CA ASP A 403 -22.42 20.50 23.97
C ASP A 403 -22.90 21.45 25.08
N ASN A 404 -23.36 20.85 26.19
CA ASN A 404 -23.86 21.62 27.32
C ASN A 404 -23.66 20.91 28.66
N THR A 405 -23.54 21.76 29.68
CA THR A 405 -23.37 21.38 31.09
C THR A 405 -24.53 20.58 31.71
N PHE A 406 -25.65 20.38 31.01
CA PHE A 406 -26.84 19.71 31.57
C PHE A 406 -27.03 18.29 31.03
N THR A 407 -26.90 18.10 29.72
CA THR A 407 -27.21 16.85 29.02
C THR A 407 -25.99 15.94 28.97
N LEU A 408 -24.88 16.46 28.44
CA LEU A 408 -23.63 15.72 28.29
C LEU A 408 -22.58 16.11 29.34
N GLN A 409 -22.79 17.23 30.05
CA GLN A 409 -21.85 17.79 31.03
C GLN A 409 -20.53 18.26 30.40
N THR A 410 -20.58 18.60 29.11
CA THR A 410 -19.47 19.05 28.27
C THR A 410 -19.41 20.57 28.17
N ASN A 411 -18.38 21.09 27.48
CA ASN A 411 -18.15 22.51 27.27
C ASN A 411 -17.75 22.85 25.82
N ALA A 412 -18.65 23.55 25.11
CA ALA A 412 -18.51 24.02 23.72
C ALA A 412 -17.30 24.92 23.38
N TYR A 413 -16.36 25.11 24.30
CA TYR A 413 -15.14 25.89 24.10
C TYR A 413 -13.87 25.07 24.35
N ILE A 414 -14.00 23.81 24.77
CA ILE A 414 -12.91 22.93 25.17
C ILE A 414 -13.19 21.54 24.53
N PRO A 415 -12.36 21.09 23.57
CA PRO A 415 -12.60 19.82 22.88
C PRO A 415 -12.70 18.58 23.76
N ASP A 416 -12.01 18.58 24.90
CA ASP A 416 -11.97 17.49 25.88
C ASP A 416 -12.30 18.09 27.26
N SER A 417 -13.54 17.92 27.70
CA SER A 417 -14.08 18.57 28.89
C SER A 417 -13.54 18.01 30.20
N ASP A 418 -13.25 16.72 30.25
CA ASP A 418 -12.83 16.04 31.47
C ASP A 418 -11.31 15.79 31.56
N GLY A 419 -10.60 15.96 30.44
CA GLY A 419 -9.15 16.05 30.34
C GLY A 419 -8.45 14.70 30.24
N ASP A 420 -9.13 13.67 29.71
CA ASP A 420 -8.59 12.33 29.57
C ASP A 420 -7.99 12.03 28.18
N CYS A 421 -7.82 13.05 27.34
CA CYS A 421 -7.35 12.96 25.96
C CYS A 421 -8.33 12.27 24.99
N LEU A 422 -9.61 12.11 25.35
CA LEU A 422 -10.66 11.74 24.41
C LEU A 422 -11.60 12.93 24.22
N ASP A 423 -11.71 13.40 22.99
CA ASP A 423 -12.57 14.54 22.68
C ASP A 423 -14.05 14.23 22.99
N ASP A 424 -14.82 15.23 23.41
CA ASP A 424 -16.23 15.07 23.82
C ASP A 424 -17.07 14.48 22.67
N GLY A 425 -16.81 14.89 21.44
CA GLY A 425 -17.40 14.36 20.21
C GLY A 425 -17.00 12.90 19.89
N PHE A 426 -15.80 12.47 20.27
CA PHE A 426 -15.36 11.07 20.13
C PHE A 426 -16.14 10.16 21.08
N GLU A 427 -16.27 10.60 22.32
CA GLU A 427 -16.93 9.86 23.39
C GLU A 427 -18.46 9.85 23.26
N SER A 428 -19.05 11.00 22.93
CA SER A 428 -20.50 11.16 22.75
C SER A 428 -21.04 10.18 21.71
N ARG A 429 -20.31 9.96 20.62
CA ARG A 429 -20.67 8.97 19.60
C ARG A 429 -20.57 7.51 20.04
N ARG A 430 -19.75 7.24 21.06
CA ARG A 430 -19.45 5.90 21.56
C ARG A 430 -20.06 5.66 22.94
N GLN A 431 -21.09 6.43 23.31
CA GLN A 431 -21.82 6.24 24.57
C GLN A 431 -22.38 4.81 24.74
N ASP A 432 -22.76 4.16 23.65
CA ASP A 432 -23.20 2.76 23.63
C ASP A 432 -22.09 1.77 24.03
N GLN A 433 -20.83 2.17 23.84
CA GLN A 433 -19.61 1.46 24.25
C GLN A 433 -19.10 1.92 25.63
N GLY A 434 -19.89 2.72 26.33
CA GLY A 434 -19.66 3.12 27.72
C GLY A 434 -18.77 4.35 27.92
N PHE A 435 -18.40 5.08 26.86
CA PHE A 435 -17.70 6.37 26.96
C PHE A 435 -18.59 7.48 27.51
N ARG A 436 -18.00 8.51 28.13
CA ARG A 436 -18.72 9.54 28.89
C ARG A 436 -18.01 10.90 28.80
N PRO A 437 -18.43 11.79 27.89
CA PRO A 437 -17.68 13.01 27.58
C PRO A 437 -17.55 14.01 28.76
N GLY A 438 -18.59 14.15 29.58
CA GLY A 438 -18.58 15.15 30.67
C GLY A 438 -18.31 14.60 32.06
N ASN A 439 -17.95 13.32 32.21
CA ASN A 439 -17.87 12.72 33.55
C ASN A 439 -16.85 11.58 33.64
N ASP A 440 -15.85 11.86 34.48
CA ASP A 440 -14.79 11.02 35.03
C ASP A 440 -13.82 10.42 34.02
N LEU A 441 -12.54 10.84 34.13
CA LEU A 441 -11.39 10.34 33.37
C LEU A 441 -11.56 8.85 33.01
N ASP A 442 -11.81 8.57 31.73
CA ASP A 442 -12.04 7.21 31.27
C ASP A 442 -10.76 6.40 31.49
N ALA A 443 -10.91 5.15 31.95
CA ALA A 443 -9.78 4.26 32.15
C ALA A 443 -9.03 3.92 30.84
N ARG A 444 -9.65 4.15 29.68
CA ARG A 444 -9.07 4.03 28.34
C ARG A 444 -8.33 5.29 27.92
N GLY A 445 -8.68 6.45 28.48
CA GLY A 445 -7.98 7.72 28.32
C GLY A 445 -6.79 7.86 29.27
N CYS A 446 -6.37 9.10 29.47
CA CYS A 446 -5.26 9.53 30.29
C CYS A 446 -5.74 10.02 31.66
N ASP A 447 -5.48 9.24 32.72
CA ASP A 447 -5.46 9.77 34.08
C ASP A 447 -4.01 9.85 34.59
N PRO A 448 -3.40 11.05 34.70
CA PRO A 448 -2.04 11.21 35.18
C PRO A 448 -1.81 10.68 36.60
N ASN A 449 -2.87 10.57 37.42
CA ASN A 449 -2.84 10.13 38.80
C ASN A 449 -3.17 8.63 38.95
N SER A 450 -3.75 8.00 37.93
CA SER A 450 -4.04 6.57 37.91
C SER A 450 -2.74 5.75 37.90
N PRO A 451 -2.69 4.62 38.63
CA PRO A 451 -1.60 3.66 38.52
C PRO A 451 -1.41 3.09 37.10
N LEU A 452 -2.45 3.08 36.26
CA LEU A 452 -2.44 2.50 34.92
C LEU A 452 -1.83 3.45 33.88
N THR A 453 -2.07 4.75 34.02
CA THR A 453 -1.70 5.79 33.06
C THR A 453 -0.83 6.88 33.70
N ARG A 454 -0.05 6.50 34.72
CA ARG A 454 0.74 7.46 35.52
C ARG A 454 1.67 8.31 34.66
N GLY A 455 1.45 9.63 34.66
CA GLY A 455 2.25 10.57 33.89
C GLY A 455 2.04 10.51 32.37
N CYS A 456 0.87 10.00 31.93
CA CYS A 456 0.43 10.15 30.55
C CYS A 456 0.34 11.62 30.13
N ALA A 457 0.36 11.85 28.82
CA ALA A 457 0.18 13.16 28.21
C ALA A 457 -0.52 12.96 26.86
N CYS A 458 -1.47 13.83 26.51
CA CYS A 458 -2.14 13.78 25.22
C CYS A 458 -1.14 14.09 24.10
N ARG A 459 -1.10 13.23 23.08
CA ARG A 459 -0.29 13.41 21.88
C ARG A 459 -1.05 12.88 20.70
N ASP A 460 -1.20 13.73 19.71
CA ASP A 460 -1.48 13.34 18.34
C ASP A 460 -0.13 13.33 17.59
N THR A 461 0.32 12.14 17.20
CA THR A 461 1.70 11.98 16.69
C THR A 461 1.79 12.26 15.19
N ASP A 462 0.71 12.10 14.44
CA ASP A 462 0.64 12.35 13.01
C ASP A 462 -0.15 13.61 12.62
N GLY A 463 -0.97 14.15 13.53
CA GLY A 463 -1.71 15.41 13.44
C GLY A 463 -3.08 15.28 12.76
N ASP A 464 -3.67 14.07 12.76
CA ASP A 464 -4.95 13.74 12.14
C ASP A 464 -6.20 14.17 12.95
N GLY A 465 -6.01 14.49 14.23
CA GLY A 465 -7.03 14.88 15.20
C GLY A 465 -7.41 13.77 16.20
N LEU A 466 -6.72 12.63 16.23
CA LEU A 466 -6.90 11.60 17.24
C LEU A 466 -5.72 11.58 18.21
N SER A 467 -6.03 11.48 19.51
CA SER A 467 -5.00 11.20 20.50
C SER A 467 -4.55 9.74 20.40
N GLN A 468 -3.33 9.45 20.86
CA GLN A 468 -2.83 8.08 20.94
C GLN A 468 -3.75 7.12 21.73
N PHE A 469 -4.61 7.64 22.61
CA PHE A 469 -5.58 6.85 23.38
C PHE A 469 -6.80 6.50 22.52
N ALA A 470 -7.32 7.46 21.77
CA ALA A 470 -8.37 7.24 20.78
C ALA A 470 -7.91 6.24 19.72
N GLU A 471 -6.68 6.40 19.22
CA GLU A 471 -6.10 5.49 18.24
C GLU A 471 -5.88 4.08 18.78
N ALA A 472 -5.37 3.95 20.01
CA ALA A 472 -5.24 2.65 20.66
C ALA A 472 -6.59 1.93 20.82
N TYR A 473 -7.67 2.69 21.04
CA TYR A 473 -9.03 2.15 21.11
C TYR A 473 -9.54 1.69 19.74
N LEU A 474 -9.38 2.52 18.70
CA LEU A 474 -9.78 2.24 17.32
C LEU A 474 -8.87 1.20 16.64
N LYS A 475 -7.69 0.96 17.19
CA LYS A 475 -6.61 0.13 16.63
C LYS A 475 -6.05 0.69 15.32
N THR A 476 -6.15 2.00 15.15
CA THR A 476 -5.42 2.77 14.14
C THR A 476 -3.95 2.88 14.52
N ARG A 477 -3.15 3.52 13.68
CA ARG A 477 -1.70 3.61 13.84
C ARG A 477 -1.27 5.06 14.10
N ASP A 478 -0.79 5.30 15.31
CA ASP A 478 -0.33 6.62 15.82
C ASP A 478 0.65 7.43 14.96
N GLY A 479 1.36 6.78 14.05
CA GLY A 479 2.26 7.47 13.13
C GLY A 479 1.69 7.72 11.73
N ILE A 480 0.42 7.39 11.47
CA ILE A 480 -0.17 7.35 10.13
C ILE A 480 -1.56 7.95 10.11
N VAL A 481 -1.64 9.12 9.47
CA VAL A 481 -2.86 9.92 9.28
C VAL A 481 -4.06 9.14 8.73
N ASP A 482 -3.82 8.08 7.94
CA ASP A 482 -4.82 7.31 7.17
C ASP A 482 -4.40 5.83 7.25
N SER A 483 -4.95 5.09 8.21
CA SER A 483 -4.50 3.76 8.64
C SER A 483 -4.86 2.64 7.67
N ASP A 484 -5.93 2.79 6.90
CA ASP A 484 -6.33 1.84 5.87
C ASP A 484 -5.87 2.24 4.45
N GLY A 485 -5.42 3.48 4.30
CA GLY A 485 -4.80 4.02 3.11
C GLY A 485 -5.79 4.44 2.04
N ASP A 486 -7.08 4.64 2.32
CA ASP A 486 -8.10 4.97 1.30
C ASP A 486 -8.08 6.42 0.81
N GLY A 487 -7.38 7.30 1.53
CA GLY A 487 -7.28 8.73 1.23
C GLY A 487 -8.12 9.63 2.13
N VAL A 488 -8.69 9.13 3.21
CA VAL A 488 -9.36 9.89 4.27
C VAL A 488 -8.57 9.76 5.57
N PRO A 489 -8.34 10.85 6.33
CA PRO A 489 -7.71 10.75 7.64
C PRO A 489 -8.55 10.02 8.69
N ASP A 490 -7.94 9.24 9.58
CA ASP A 490 -8.65 8.43 10.59
C ASP A 490 -9.50 9.32 11.52
N GLY A 491 -8.96 10.47 11.91
CA GLY A 491 -9.68 11.49 12.69
C GLY A 491 -10.89 12.08 11.99
N ILE A 492 -10.93 12.12 10.65
CA ILE A 492 -12.13 12.54 9.89
C ILE A 492 -13.17 11.43 9.92
N GLU A 493 -12.78 10.18 9.66
CA GLU A 493 -13.68 9.02 9.67
C GLU A 493 -14.31 8.78 11.04
N SER A 494 -13.47 8.80 12.09
CA SER A 494 -13.90 8.69 13.48
C SER A 494 -14.87 9.80 13.86
N ARG A 495 -14.68 11.02 13.33
CA ARG A 495 -15.60 12.15 13.51
C ARG A 495 -16.87 12.06 12.66
N TYR A 496 -17.10 11.01 11.89
CA TYR A 496 -18.42 10.72 11.34
C TYR A 496 -18.94 9.36 11.80
N GLY A 497 -18.19 8.64 12.65
CA GLY A 497 -18.58 7.32 13.14
C GLY A 497 -18.32 6.20 12.13
N LEU A 498 -17.50 6.46 11.11
CA LEU A 498 -16.99 5.44 10.20
C LEU A 498 -15.84 4.67 10.87
N ASP A 499 -15.48 3.52 10.31
CA ASP A 499 -14.40 2.67 10.79
C ASP A 499 -13.09 2.98 10.04
N PRO A 500 -12.08 3.61 10.67
CA PRO A 500 -10.83 4.01 9.98
C PRO A 500 -9.91 2.87 9.55
N LEU A 501 -10.32 1.63 9.80
CA LEU A 501 -9.61 0.43 9.36
C LEU A 501 -10.27 -0.22 8.14
N THR A 502 -11.37 0.35 7.66
CA THR A 502 -12.17 -0.18 6.56
C THR A 502 -12.24 0.83 5.43
N ALA A 503 -11.38 0.61 4.43
CA ALA A 503 -11.26 1.50 3.28
C ALA A 503 -12.63 1.80 2.66
N ASN A 504 -12.92 3.09 2.45
CA ASN A 504 -14.05 3.61 1.69
C ASN A 504 -13.88 3.26 0.20
N VAL A 505 -14.06 1.97 -0.11
CA VAL A 505 -14.08 1.47 -1.48
C VAL A 505 -15.16 2.21 -2.26
N SER A 506 -14.85 2.57 -3.50
CA SER A 506 -15.76 3.36 -4.34
C SER A 506 -17.18 2.78 -4.36
N GLY A 507 -18.12 3.52 -3.77
CA GLY A 507 -19.54 3.17 -3.74
C GLY A 507 -20.06 2.61 -2.41
N LEU A 508 -19.26 2.57 -1.34
CA LEU A 508 -19.82 2.46 0.00
C LEU A 508 -20.69 3.70 0.28
N ASP A 509 -21.93 3.46 0.72
CA ASP A 509 -22.98 4.45 0.99
C ASP A 509 -23.67 3.96 2.27
N THR A 510 -23.20 4.45 3.41
CA THR A 510 -23.53 3.95 4.74
C THR A 510 -24.98 4.25 5.11
N ASP A 511 -25.51 5.40 4.72
CA ASP A 511 -26.86 5.82 5.05
C ASP A 511 -27.93 5.44 3.99
N GLY A 512 -27.49 5.10 2.79
CA GLY A 512 -28.30 4.67 1.65
C GLY A 512 -29.10 5.79 0.99
N ASP A 513 -28.55 7.00 0.88
CA ASP A 513 -29.16 8.14 0.20
C ASP A 513 -28.72 8.33 -1.28
N GLY A 514 -27.71 7.55 -1.69
CA GLY A 514 -27.20 7.48 -3.05
C GLY A 514 -25.97 8.33 -3.34
N ILE A 515 -25.35 8.94 -2.32
CA ILE A 515 -24.01 9.55 -2.40
C ILE A 515 -23.02 8.63 -1.66
N PRO A 516 -21.86 8.30 -2.23
CA PRO A 516 -20.87 7.50 -1.52
C PRO A 516 -20.20 8.26 -0.37
N ASP A 517 -19.87 7.58 0.73
CA ASP A 517 -19.32 8.15 1.96
C ASP A 517 -18.09 9.06 1.68
N GLY A 518 -17.16 8.60 0.84
CA GLY A 518 -15.97 9.37 0.48
C GLY A 518 -16.26 10.68 -0.28
N ASP A 519 -17.36 10.75 -1.03
CA ASP A 519 -17.79 11.98 -1.71
C ASP A 519 -18.52 12.93 -0.74
N GLU A 520 -19.25 12.38 0.23
CA GLU A 520 -19.88 13.14 1.33
C GLU A 520 -18.85 13.79 2.25
N LEU A 521 -17.87 13.02 2.69
CA LEU A 521 -16.75 13.51 3.50
C LEU A 521 -15.99 14.63 2.76
N ARG A 522 -15.77 14.49 1.44
CA ARG A 522 -15.13 15.54 0.64
C ARG A 522 -16.00 16.79 0.60
N ALA A 523 -17.32 16.64 0.50
CA ALA A 523 -18.29 17.73 0.49
C ALA A 523 -18.55 18.34 1.88
N ASP A 524 -17.99 17.77 2.96
CA ASP A 524 -18.25 18.14 4.35
C ASP A 524 -19.75 18.02 4.70
N SER A 525 -20.36 16.91 4.26
CA SER A 525 -21.68 16.37 4.67
C SER A 525 -21.51 15.13 5.57
N ASP A 526 -22.61 14.60 6.11
CA ASP A 526 -22.59 13.51 7.09
C ASP A 526 -22.93 12.14 6.46
N PRO A 527 -21.95 11.22 6.30
CA PRO A 527 -22.14 9.94 5.62
C PRO A 527 -23.03 8.94 6.38
N THR A 528 -23.44 9.27 7.61
CA THR A 528 -24.30 8.39 8.43
C THR A 528 -25.75 8.85 8.45
N ARG A 529 -26.06 9.93 7.75
CA ARG A 529 -27.35 10.61 7.85
C ARG A 529 -27.80 11.08 6.48
N ARG A 530 -28.94 10.52 6.03
CA ARG A 530 -29.55 10.77 4.71
C ARG A 530 -29.76 12.26 4.42
N ASP A 531 -28.73 12.91 3.90
CA ASP A 531 -28.62 14.37 3.83
C ASP A 531 -28.38 14.89 2.42
N ARG A 532 -28.62 14.09 1.38
CA ARG A 532 -28.51 14.48 -0.03
C ARG A 532 -28.93 15.91 -0.37
N ALA A 533 -30.04 16.41 0.20
CA ALA A 533 -30.49 17.78 -0.02
C ALA A 533 -29.57 18.85 0.60
N PHE A 534 -28.96 18.54 1.75
CA PHE A 534 -27.87 19.29 2.34
C PHE A 534 -26.63 19.22 1.44
N ASN A 535 -26.17 18.03 1.04
CA ASN A 535 -25.00 17.87 0.17
C ASN A 535 -25.14 18.67 -1.14
N GLU A 536 -26.28 18.54 -1.84
CA GLU A 536 -26.56 19.26 -3.09
C GLU A 536 -26.54 20.79 -2.94
N ARG A 537 -26.83 21.32 -1.75
CA ARG A 537 -26.96 22.78 -1.50
C ARG A 537 -25.74 23.39 -0.79
N TYR A 538 -25.18 22.70 0.19
CA TYR A 538 -24.15 23.18 1.11
C TYR A 538 -22.81 22.45 0.97
N GLY A 539 -22.77 21.39 0.16
CA GLY A 539 -21.57 20.61 -0.09
C GLY A 539 -20.47 21.45 -0.75
N TYR A 540 -19.23 21.17 -0.35
CA TYR A 540 -18.05 21.81 -0.91
C TYR A 540 -17.78 21.35 -2.34
N GLN A 541 -17.35 22.28 -3.18
CA GLN A 541 -17.10 22.02 -4.59
C GLN A 541 -15.62 22.18 -4.91
N TYR A 542 -15.01 21.17 -5.53
CA TYR A 542 -13.59 21.11 -5.79
C TYR A 542 -13.30 21.26 -7.29
N GLY A 543 -12.30 22.07 -7.61
CA GLY A 543 -11.67 22.12 -8.92
C GLY A 543 -10.17 21.98 -8.76
N VAL A 544 -9.60 20.85 -9.18
CA VAL A 544 -8.16 20.58 -9.14
C VAL A 544 -7.66 20.35 -10.56
N LYS A 545 -6.63 21.09 -10.99
CA LYS A 545 -6.04 20.97 -12.32
C LYS A 545 -4.52 20.99 -12.25
N ILE A 546 -3.87 20.24 -13.14
CA ILE A 546 -2.41 20.31 -13.28
C ILE A 546 -2.03 21.69 -13.84
N ALA A 547 -1.29 22.46 -13.06
CA ALA A 547 -0.77 23.77 -13.44
C ALA A 547 0.53 23.62 -14.25
N GLU A 548 1.47 22.82 -13.74
CA GLU A 548 2.75 22.55 -14.38
C GLU A 548 3.33 21.20 -13.93
N LYS A 549 4.16 20.60 -14.77
CA LYS A 549 5.03 19.47 -14.43
C LYS A 549 6.46 19.98 -14.49
N ARG A 550 7.18 19.92 -13.37
CA ARG A 550 8.54 20.45 -13.26
C ARG A 550 9.56 19.40 -13.67
N ASP A 551 10.73 19.85 -14.13
CA ASP A 551 11.82 18.97 -14.58
C ASP A 551 12.38 18.06 -13.47
N ASN A 552 12.20 18.45 -12.20
CA ASN A 552 12.57 17.65 -11.03
C ASN A 552 11.55 16.53 -10.70
N GLY A 553 10.55 16.31 -11.55
CA GLY A 553 9.53 15.26 -11.39
C GLY A 553 8.36 15.63 -10.48
N SER A 554 8.35 16.82 -9.86
CA SER A 554 7.18 17.31 -9.12
C SER A 554 6.07 17.77 -10.07
N THR A 555 4.82 17.59 -9.65
CA THR A 555 3.63 18.10 -10.36
C THR A 555 2.94 19.12 -9.47
N CYS A 556 2.68 20.32 -10.01
CA CYS A 556 1.94 21.36 -9.30
C CYS A 556 0.49 21.42 -9.78
N TYR A 557 -0.40 21.62 -8.82
CA TYR A 557 -1.83 21.65 -9.02
C TYR A 557 -2.37 23.01 -8.59
N ASP A 558 -3.15 23.64 -9.45
CA ASP A 558 -4.01 24.75 -9.03
C ASP A 558 -5.32 24.15 -8.51
N PHE A 559 -5.72 24.55 -7.32
CA PHE A 559 -6.97 24.10 -6.71
C PHE A 559 -7.92 25.26 -6.41
N THR A 560 -9.20 24.95 -6.35
CA THR A 560 -10.28 25.83 -5.92
C THR A 560 -11.29 25.01 -5.13
N VAL A 561 -11.63 25.47 -3.94
CA VAL A 561 -12.67 24.89 -3.09
C VAL A 561 -13.68 25.97 -2.77
N SER A 562 -14.89 25.85 -3.32
CA SER A 562 -15.97 26.83 -3.17
C SER A 562 -17.13 26.28 -2.35
N ASN A 563 -18.09 27.17 -2.05
CA ASN A 563 -19.27 26.90 -1.22
C ASN A 563 -18.98 26.70 0.29
N LEU A 564 -17.81 27.14 0.76
CA LEU A 564 -17.46 27.13 2.18
C LEU A 564 -18.36 28.14 2.90
N GLN A 565 -19.24 27.67 3.78
CA GLN A 565 -20.16 28.55 4.50
C GLN A 565 -19.50 29.06 5.79
N LEU A 566 -19.53 30.37 5.99
CA LEU A 566 -19.10 31.02 7.22
C LEU A 566 -20.26 31.05 8.21
N VAL A 567 -20.00 30.59 9.43
CA VAL A 567 -20.91 30.69 10.56
C VAL A 567 -20.47 31.81 11.50
N THR A 568 -21.22 32.07 12.57
CA THR A 568 -20.87 33.11 13.55
C THR A 568 -20.61 32.48 14.92
N PRO A 569 -19.43 31.84 15.15
CA PRO A 569 -19.10 31.29 16.44
C PRO A 569 -19.04 32.39 17.52
N PRO A 570 -19.46 32.11 18.76
CA PRO A 570 -19.37 33.03 19.88
C PRO A 570 -17.92 33.43 20.22
N ASN A 571 -17.77 34.44 21.09
CA ASN A 571 -16.46 34.79 21.65
C ASN A 571 -15.92 33.63 22.49
N ARG A 572 -14.64 33.31 22.33
CA ARG A 572 -13.90 32.35 23.17
C ARG A 572 -12.52 32.87 23.53
N SER A 573 -11.79 32.14 24.37
CA SER A 573 -10.46 32.57 24.83
C SER A 573 -9.54 32.87 23.65
N GLY A 574 -9.08 34.12 23.52
CA GLY A 574 -8.18 34.56 22.45
C GLY A 574 -8.80 34.73 21.06
N VAL A 575 -10.09 34.42 20.87
CA VAL A 575 -10.78 34.49 19.57
C VAL A 575 -12.09 35.25 19.71
N GLN A 576 -12.23 36.35 18.97
CA GLN A 576 -13.47 37.12 18.97
C GLN A 576 -14.59 36.39 18.21
N GLN A 577 -15.80 36.91 18.29
CA GLN A 577 -16.95 36.37 17.61
C GLN A 577 -16.73 36.31 16.09
N GLY A 578 -17.23 35.25 15.47
CA GLY A 578 -17.31 35.10 14.02
C GLY A 578 -16.10 34.50 13.34
N TYR A 579 -15.01 34.18 14.05
CA TYR A 579 -13.85 33.54 13.43
C TYR A 579 -14.12 32.07 13.12
N ASN A 580 -13.99 31.73 11.85
CA ASN A 580 -14.08 30.39 11.28
C ASN A 580 -12.67 29.92 10.91
N LEU A 581 -12.36 28.67 11.23
CA LEU A 581 -11.09 28.03 10.87
C LEU A 581 -11.35 26.89 9.88
N PHE A 582 -10.62 26.89 8.78
CA PHE A 582 -10.64 25.80 7.81
C PHE A 582 -9.28 25.10 7.78
N LYS A 583 -9.27 23.77 7.85
CA LYS A 583 -8.09 22.91 7.64
C LYS A 583 -8.17 22.29 6.24
N VAL A 584 -7.11 22.45 5.46
CA VAL A 584 -6.97 21.93 4.10
C VAL A 584 -5.98 20.78 4.13
N TRP A 585 -6.46 19.59 3.81
CA TRP A 585 -5.69 18.36 3.71
C TRP A 585 -5.21 18.14 2.29
N PHE A 586 -3.95 17.77 2.14
CA PHE A 586 -3.33 17.39 0.89
C PHE A 586 -2.52 16.11 1.08
N ALA A 587 -2.90 15.05 0.38
CA ALA A 587 -2.13 13.82 0.34
C ALA A 587 -1.54 13.64 -1.06
N GLU A 588 -0.27 13.27 -1.11
CA GLU A 588 0.39 12.83 -2.34
C GLU A 588 0.83 11.38 -2.23
N ALA A 589 0.68 10.65 -3.33
CA ALA A 589 1.20 9.29 -3.47
C ALA A 589 1.91 9.18 -4.82
N PRO A 590 2.89 8.28 -4.99
CA PRO A 590 3.41 7.93 -6.30
C PRO A 590 2.25 7.59 -7.24
N GLU A 591 2.37 7.92 -8.53
CA GLU A 591 1.47 7.48 -9.59
C GLU A 591 1.64 5.95 -9.73
N SER A 592 1.04 5.23 -8.80
CA SER A 592 0.97 3.79 -8.72
C SER A 592 -0.52 3.45 -8.74
N GLY A 593 -0.91 2.40 -9.46
CA GLY A 593 -2.30 1.97 -9.53
C GLY A 593 -2.80 1.30 -8.25
N VAL A 594 -2.18 1.63 -7.11
CA VAL A 594 -2.46 1.04 -5.80
C VAL A 594 -3.50 1.91 -5.13
N ALA A 595 -4.67 1.33 -4.86
CA ALA A 595 -5.82 2.08 -4.33
C ALA A 595 -5.63 2.54 -2.88
N THR A 596 -4.81 1.84 -2.09
CA THR A 596 -4.70 2.03 -0.62
C THR A 596 -3.34 2.58 -0.15
N ASP A 597 -2.64 3.39 -0.93
CA ASP A 597 -1.33 3.95 -0.54
C ASP A 597 -1.47 4.96 0.61
N TYR A 598 -0.85 4.74 1.77
CA TYR A 598 -0.87 5.63 2.95
C TYR A 598 -0.58 7.12 2.63
N GLY A 599 0.13 7.40 1.55
CA GLY A 599 0.39 8.76 1.09
C GLY A 599 1.39 9.51 1.95
N VAL A 600 1.72 10.73 1.53
CA VAL A 600 2.42 11.72 2.35
C VAL A 600 1.49 12.89 2.53
N TRP A 601 1.16 13.17 3.78
CA TRP A 601 0.17 14.16 4.15
C TRP A 601 0.83 15.51 4.44
N ARG A 602 0.15 16.55 3.97
CA ARG A 602 0.41 17.93 4.36
C ARG A 602 -0.90 18.65 4.60
N THR A 603 -0.88 19.61 5.52
CA THR A 603 -2.02 20.46 5.82
C THR A 603 -1.68 21.93 5.69
N ALA A 604 -2.69 22.72 5.37
CA ALA A 604 -2.68 24.16 5.48
C ALA A 604 -3.96 24.61 6.20
N CYS A 605 -4.04 25.88 6.59
CA CYS A 605 -5.24 26.41 7.21
C CYS A 605 -5.52 27.86 6.85
N ALA A 606 -6.79 28.24 6.95
CA ALA A 606 -7.27 29.57 6.63
C ALA A 606 -8.24 30.09 7.70
N TRP A 607 -8.02 31.33 8.14
CA TRP A 607 -8.95 32.09 8.97
C TRP A 607 -9.87 32.97 8.11
N ALA A 608 -11.13 33.05 8.53
CA ALA A 608 -12.08 34.03 8.04
C ALA A 608 -12.98 34.50 9.19
N GLN A 609 -13.34 35.77 9.23
CA GLN A 609 -14.25 36.31 10.24
C GLN A 609 -15.60 36.70 9.63
N TYR A 610 -16.68 36.29 10.27
CA TYR A 610 -18.05 36.57 9.85
C TYR A 610 -18.95 36.83 11.05
N ALA A 611 -19.27 38.11 11.27
CA ALA A 611 -20.19 38.58 12.31
C ALA A 611 -21.14 39.63 11.70
N PRO A 612 -22.26 39.19 11.09
CA PRO A 612 -23.23 40.09 10.47
C PRO A 612 -23.93 40.97 11.52
N PRO A 613 -24.44 42.16 11.13
CA PRO A 613 -24.47 42.70 9.77
C PRO A 613 -23.20 43.46 9.35
N GLY A 614 -22.17 43.56 10.19
CA GLY A 614 -21.11 44.56 10.05
C GLY A 614 -19.70 44.05 9.73
N LEU A 615 -19.42 42.75 9.83
CA LEU A 615 -18.06 42.22 9.73
C LEU A 615 -18.00 40.96 8.88
N ARG A 616 -17.25 41.03 7.78
CA ARG A 616 -16.91 39.90 6.91
C ARG A 616 -15.50 40.09 6.37
N VAL A 617 -14.62 39.18 6.73
CA VAL A 617 -13.18 39.24 6.48
C VAL A 617 -12.70 37.86 6.01
N PRO A 618 -12.03 37.76 4.85
CA PRO A 618 -11.70 38.84 3.92
C PRO A 618 -12.95 39.47 3.30
N LEU A 619 -12.87 40.75 2.88
CA LEU A 619 -13.98 41.44 2.21
C LEU A 619 -14.37 40.77 0.88
N GLY A 620 -13.40 40.13 0.22
CA GLY A 620 -13.60 39.38 -1.02
C GLY A 620 -14.09 37.95 -0.78
N PRO A 621 -14.56 37.28 -1.84
CA PRO A 621 -15.09 35.92 -1.73
C PRO A 621 -13.98 34.87 -1.59
N SER A 622 -12.71 35.25 -1.73
CA SER A 622 -11.62 34.28 -1.88
C SER A 622 -10.42 34.55 -1.00
N LEU A 623 -9.80 33.47 -0.56
CA LEU A 623 -8.54 33.46 0.16
C LEU A 623 -7.56 32.53 -0.58
N THR A 624 -6.32 32.98 -0.73
CA THR A 624 -5.31 32.27 -1.53
C THR A 624 -4.31 31.54 -0.64
N LEU A 625 -4.05 30.27 -0.96
CA LEU A 625 -3.03 29.42 -0.37
C LEU A 625 -1.88 29.19 -1.37
N GLU A 626 -0.66 29.27 -0.89
CA GLU A 626 0.56 28.95 -1.62
C GLU A 626 1.14 27.62 -1.14
N ASP A 627 1.99 27.00 -1.96
CA ASP A 627 2.62 25.71 -1.67
C ASP A 627 3.41 25.75 -0.34
N GLY A 628 4.01 26.90 0.00
CA GLY A 628 4.72 27.11 1.26
C GLY A 628 3.83 27.18 2.51
N ASN A 629 2.51 27.26 2.36
CA ASN A 629 1.58 27.18 3.47
C ASN A 629 1.32 25.73 3.92
N PHE A 630 1.61 24.74 3.07
CA PHE A 630 1.41 23.32 3.37
C PHE A 630 2.57 22.76 4.21
N ARG A 631 2.25 22.13 5.35
CA ARG A 631 3.20 21.59 6.35
C ARG A 631 2.80 20.18 6.76
N ARG A 632 3.59 19.50 7.59
CA ARG A 632 3.15 18.20 8.14
C ARG A 632 1.93 18.42 9.04
N PRO A 633 0.98 17.48 9.14
CA PRO A 633 -0.24 17.70 9.92
C PRO A 633 0.07 17.96 11.40
N GLN A 634 1.03 17.23 11.98
CA GLN A 634 1.56 17.47 13.33
C GLN A 634 2.21 18.86 13.59
N ASP A 635 2.50 19.66 12.55
CA ASP A 635 2.99 21.05 12.70
C ASP A 635 1.83 22.08 12.69
N LEU A 636 0.59 21.56 12.66
CA LEU A 636 -0.64 22.32 12.57
C LEU A 636 -1.78 21.55 13.27
N ASP A 637 -1.59 21.35 14.56
CA ASP A 637 -2.51 20.59 15.40
C ASP A 637 -2.99 21.37 16.63
N GLU A 638 -2.18 22.30 17.14
CA GLU A 638 -2.58 23.14 18.27
C GLU A 638 -3.08 24.54 17.85
N MET A 639 -3.97 25.14 18.65
CA MET A 639 -4.44 26.53 18.49
C MET A 639 -3.30 27.54 18.34
N SER A 640 -2.19 27.34 19.05
CA SER A 640 -1.01 28.22 18.97
C SER A 640 -0.39 28.26 17.57
N GLU A 641 -0.45 27.14 16.85
CA GLU A 641 0.09 26.98 15.50
C GLU A 641 -0.87 27.56 14.46
N TYR A 642 -2.18 27.32 14.62
CA TYR A 642 -3.20 27.93 13.78
C TYR A 642 -3.14 29.46 13.84
N MET A 643 -2.87 30.04 15.01
CA MET A 643 -2.69 31.50 15.17
C MET A 643 -1.45 32.05 14.41
N GLN A 644 -0.40 31.25 14.26
CA GLN A 644 0.87 31.71 13.70
C GLN A 644 1.04 31.39 12.21
N ARG A 645 0.38 30.34 11.72
CA ARG A 645 0.70 29.71 10.44
C ARG A 645 -0.43 29.79 9.41
N CYS A 646 -1.68 29.98 9.83
CA CYS A 646 -2.79 30.11 8.91
C CYS A 646 -2.73 31.41 8.10
N VAL A 647 -3.26 31.33 6.89
CA VAL A 647 -3.50 32.47 6.01
C VAL A 647 -4.83 33.15 6.35
N GLY A 648 -5.03 34.38 5.88
CA GLY A 648 -6.19 35.20 6.26
C GLY A 648 -5.94 36.02 7.51
N ASP A 649 -6.95 36.82 7.86
CA ASP A 649 -6.87 37.71 9.01
C ASP A 649 -7.11 36.90 10.29
N ARG A 650 -6.11 36.92 11.17
CA ARG A 650 -6.07 36.08 12.37
C ARG A 650 -6.80 36.75 13.53
N PRO A 651 -7.27 35.98 14.52
CA PRO A 651 -7.79 36.55 15.75
C PRO A 651 -6.75 37.44 16.45
N GLY A 652 -7.12 38.70 16.74
CA GLY A 652 -6.30 39.64 17.51
C GLY A 652 -5.40 40.58 16.69
N GLU A 653 -5.27 40.39 15.38
CA GLU A 653 -4.77 41.42 14.47
C GLU A 653 -5.98 42.27 14.02
N ALA A 654 -5.92 43.59 14.25
CA ALA A 654 -6.97 44.47 13.72
C ALA A 654 -6.88 44.48 12.18
N PRO A 655 -8.03 44.39 11.47
CA PRO A 655 -8.06 44.33 10.00
C PRO A 655 -7.50 45.58 9.32
#